data_AF-A0A2G1ZI77-F1
#
_entry.id   AF-A0A2G1ZI77-F1
#
_cell.length_a   1.000
_cell.length_b   1.000
_cell.length_c   1.000
_cell.angle_alpha   90.00
_cell.angle_beta   90.00
_cell.angle_gamma   90.00
#
_symmetry.space_group_name_H-M   'P 1'
#
loop_
_entity.id
_entity.type
_entity.pdbx_description
1 polymer ?
#
loop_
_entity_poly.entity_id
_entity_poly.type
_entity_poly.pdbx_seq_one_letter_code
_entity_poly.pdbx_strand_id
1 'polypeptide(L)'
;MDYSNRIFKLALLSFSLSATGLIGFDAAAANVSSETQDASNSHRAFPSVTLAEPANGEHAIGLLGANLPAVAAWYGKTTAQFAKMIRQDSSVWLDKQGRVFYVEIQEPSQHSMTEPLTAPETALNQDQTFKLHSRAGAPRTILLDFDGHTTTGTAWNDSYGTPIVSPAYNPYGVPETFTQDELDRIYLMWRQVAEDFAPFNVDVTTEDLTDPDDLAADPIARETSGDQLFGTRVVITQNTFSNCDCGGFAYLKSFNDYGANTNYLKPAFVFNSSVVGAGEAITHEAGHNLGLSHDGQTNGTGYYTGHGSGVTGWAPIMGVGYYQELVQWSMNTYPLANQPQDDISDIQYYGAPLMADDHVDDMSIVDNVTAMTVTANGATDQLDAFGLIHLNSDQDMFKFDAAMGSYSISIQAGDISPNLDIEASLYDSGGALLQTDNAADVLSASLSGSFASAGTYFLMIDGVGKGDPLDTGYPDYGSLGQYIISATVQSTSNLQTPTATIGTSGYTPDFAPTSVSFSSAGSTDDGDIVSYDWLFGDGTGVTTTDPVDDPAHEYLAPGEYIASLTVTDNDGLSDQDSIAVSVLNRAPMAVIAGDPLTGQAALEVTFDSSGSKDDDPQSSISFDWDFGDGASSTEAMPTHLYTTAGDYTATLTVTDNLAASDSVNINISVDAPPFINQVAYGEIFTAGTVSGNYQDSALDSGSSQTITERQSGGKKQNRFSYLTHTWLFSIAAGNLVELHLDASMSVSPDDQMILSYSVDNGANFSDFAALSSGDSNHYSAPLPQGVSGEVRLKIEDSDQSAGNNTSLDSITISNLYIRSETDASLTPPSAPTELNAGVASSSQINLAWMDNSTNEASFNIERSLNATSWTQIQTLPAETTSYNDTGLSADTLFYYRIYASNGAGNSLMSNIDSDSTSPASDFNLSASGYKYKGVKHIELHWQQYQTIDIVLDEVLTESLTGISGAETAGEYYFDLNTGIKGGSSHSVRVCESGTSNCSDTLNIAVFP
;
A
#
# COMPACT_ATOMS: atom_id res chain seq x y z
N MET A 1 -17.53 -31.60 -18.59
CA MET A 1 -17.72 -33.05 -18.37
C MET A 1 -17.54 -33.23 -16.87
N ASP A 2 -18.48 -33.05 -15.95
CA ASP A 2 -19.92 -33.23 -15.85
C ASP A 2 -20.44 -34.63 -16.21
N TYR A 3 -20.69 -35.43 -15.16
CA TYR A 3 -21.79 -36.40 -14.97
C TYR A 3 -21.82 -36.77 -13.47
N SER A 4 -22.62 -36.10 -12.63
CA SER A 4 -24.05 -36.33 -12.30
C SER A 4 -24.22 -37.24 -11.06
N ASN A 5 -24.48 -36.70 -9.86
CA ASN A 5 -25.76 -36.27 -9.25
C ASN A 5 -26.81 -37.37 -8.95
N ARG A 6 -27.22 -37.44 -7.66
CA ARG A 6 -28.60 -37.58 -7.09
C ARG A 6 -28.51 -37.71 -5.54
N ILE A 7 -28.64 -36.66 -4.72
CA ILE A 7 -29.83 -35.90 -4.23
C ILE A 7 -30.80 -36.82 -3.40
N PHE A 8 -31.16 -36.60 -2.10
CA PHE A 8 -32.03 -35.54 -1.53
C PHE A 8 -32.07 -35.49 0.04
N LYS A 9 -31.95 -34.24 0.56
CA LYS A 9 -32.48 -33.53 1.76
C LYS A 9 -33.22 -34.28 2.91
N LEU A 10 -33.00 -33.82 4.15
CA LEU A 10 -34.01 -33.06 4.92
C LEU A 10 -33.39 -32.22 6.08
N ALA A 11 -33.99 -31.07 6.37
CA ALA A 11 -33.59 -30.03 7.33
C ALA A 11 -33.96 -30.36 8.80
N LEU A 12 -33.30 -29.73 9.79
CA LEU A 12 -33.95 -28.75 10.69
C LEU A 12 -33.00 -28.05 11.69
N LEU A 13 -33.15 -26.71 11.71
CA LEU A 13 -33.03 -25.71 12.78
C LEU A 13 -32.05 -25.88 13.97
N SER A 14 -31.19 -24.87 14.08
CA SER A 14 -30.55 -24.34 15.28
C SER A 14 -31.53 -23.51 16.15
N PHE A 15 -31.39 -23.58 17.47
CA PHE A 15 -31.46 -22.43 18.39
C PHE A 15 -30.90 -22.79 19.78
N SER A 16 -30.15 -21.84 20.32
CA SER A 16 -29.38 -21.77 21.57
C SER A 16 -30.20 -21.82 22.87
N LEU A 17 -29.60 -22.30 23.97
CA LEU A 17 -29.62 -21.57 25.24
C LEU A 17 -28.49 -22.01 26.19
N SER A 18 -27.88 -21.01 26.83
CA SER A 18 -26.87 -21.05 27.87
C SER A 18 -27.46 -21.32 29.27
N ALA A 19 -26.62 -21.86 30.17
CA ALA A 19 -26.32 -21.33 31.52
C ALA A 19 -26.16 -22.40 32.62
N THR A 20 -24.96 -22.39 33.22
CA THR A 20 -24.64 -22.53 34.66
C THR A 20 -25.04 -23.78 35.44
N GLY A 21 -24.00 -24.52 35.88
CA GLY A 21 -23.69 -24.66 37.30
C GLY A 21 -24.06 -25.97 38.01
N LEU A 22 -23.01 -26.61 38.54
CA LEU A 22 -22.95 -27.41 39.77
C LEU A 22 -23.31 -28.92 39.74
N ILE A 23 -22.25 -29.71 40.00
CA ILE A 23 -22.10 -31.00 40.71
C ILE A 23 -22.90 -32.23 40.24
N GLY A 24 -22.16 -33.29 39.89
CA GLY A 24 -22.63 -34.66 39.88
C GLY A 24 -21.71 -35.56 39.06
N PHE A 25 -20.94 -36.41 39.75
CA PHE A 25 -20.34 -37.63 39.19
C PHE A 25 -21.38 -38.38 38.35
N ASP A 26 -21.03 -38.82 37.14
CA ASP A 26 -21.54 -40.07 36.60
C ASP A 26 -20.68 -40.58 35.43
N ALA A 27 -20.33 -41.86 35.54
CA ALA A 27 -19.70 -42.66 34.51
C ALA A 27 -20.66 -42.78 33.30
N ALA A 28 -20.36 -42.05 32.22
CA ALA A 28 -21.01 -42.25 30.93
C ALA A 28 -20.09 -43.10 30.06
N ALA A 29 -20.32 -44.41 30.11
CA ALA A 29 -19.68 -45.39 29.24
C ALA A 29 -19.93 -45.08 27.75
N ALA A 30 -18.89 -45.38 26.97
CA ALA A 30 -18.78 -45.27 25.53
C ALA A 30 -20.01 -45.78 24.75
N ASN A 31 -20.42 -45.00 23.76
CA ASN A 31 -21.23 -45.48 22.65
C ASN A 31 -20.81 -44.73 21.39
N VAL A 32 -19.73 -45.22 20.76
CA VAL A 32 -19.37 -44.86 19.38
C VAL A 32 -19.37 -46.14 18.56
N SER A 33 -20.00 -46.00 17.39
CA SER A 33 -20.41 -46.99 16.40
C SER A 33 -19.61 -48.29 16.28
N SER A 34 -20.23 -49.41 16.68
CA SER A 34 -19.94 -50.71 16.10
C SER A 34 -20.64 -50.81 14.73
N GLU A 35 -19.84 -50.91 13.67
CA GLU A 35 -20.30 -51.64 12.49
C GLU A 35 -20.71 -53.05 12.95
N THR A 36 -21.84 -53.52 12.43
CA THR A 36 -22.52 -54.76 12.80
C THR A 36 -21.57 -55.97 12.92
N GLN A 37 -21.04 -56.20 14.12
CA GLN A 37 -20.45 -57.47 14.53
C GLN A 37 -21.46 -58.24 15.36
N ASP A 38 -21.57 -59.51 15.02
CA ASP A 38 -22.68 -60.42 15.30
C ASP A 38 -23.09 -60.47 16.78
N ALA A 39 -24.36 -60.17 17.06
CA ALA A 39 -25.01 -60.29 18.36
C ALA A 39 -25.27 -61.77 18.75
N SER A 40 -24.29 -62.65 18.53
CA SER A 40 -24.39 -64.09 18.78
C SER A 40 -23.37 -64.61 19.80
N ASN A 41 -22.86 -63.78 20.71
CA ASN A 41 -21.96 -64.23 21.77
C ASN A 41 -22.72 -64.96 22.90
N SER A 42 -23.49 -65.98 22.54
CA SER A 42 -23.94 -66.99 23.49
C SER A 42 -22.70 -67.73 23.98
N HIS A 43 -22.40 -67.63 25.28
CA HIS A 43 -21.44 -68.49 25.97
C HIS A 43 -21.68 -69.95 25.54
N ARG A 44 -20.82 -70.45 24.66
CA ARG A 44 -20.91 -71.84 24.20
C ARG A 44 -20.55 -72.68 25.40
N ALA A 45 -21.51 -73.46 25.91
CA ALA A 45 -21.24 -74.43 26.96
C ALA A 45 -20.04 -75.29 26.56
N PHE A 46 -19.08 -75.46 27.47
CA PHE A 46 -17.92 -76.30 27.21
C PHE A 46 -18.38 -77.72 26.83
N PRO A 47 -17.75 -78.37 25.84
CA PRO A 47 -18.11 -79.73 25.45
C PRO A 47 -18.06 -80.70 26.64
N SER A 48 -19.09 -81.53 26.82
CA SER A 48 -19.10 -82.55 27.89
C SER A 48 -18.06 -83.63 27.59
N VAL A 49 -16.89 -83.52 28.21
CA VAL A 49 -15.76 -84.44 28.06
C VAL A 49 -15.39 -85.03 29.42
N THR A 50 -14.93 -86.28 29.43
CA THR A 50 -14.39 -86.93 30.64
C THR A 50 -13.19 -87.77 30.26
N LEU A 51 -12.02 -87.35 30.72
CA LEU A 51 -10.75 -88.04 30.58
C LEU A 51 -10.47 -88.86 31.85
N ALA A 52 -9.70 -89.93 31.71
CA ALA A 52 -9.35 -90.79 32.85
C ALA A 52 -8.43 -90.09 33.87
N GLU A 53 -7.60 -89.18 33.37
CA GLU A 53 -6.57 -88.46 34.10
C GLU A 53 -6.26 -87.14 33.38
N PRO A 54 -5.68 -86.15 34.08
CA PRO A 54 -5.06 -85.02 33.41
C PRO A 54 -3.92 -85.49 32.50
N ALA A 55 -3.77 -84.88 31.33
CA ALA A 55 -2.78 -85.30 30.35
C ALA A 55 -2.28 -84.14 29.51
N ASN A 56 -1.06 -84.26 28.98
CA ASN A 56 -0.48 -83.35 28.00
C ASN A 56 0.00 -84.10 26.72
N GLY A 57 0.45 -83.35 25.72
CA GLY A 57 1.07 -83.91 24.52
C GLY A 57 0.17 -84.85 23.71
N GLU A 58 0.80 -85.82 23.04
CA GLU A 58 0.09 -86.84 22.23
C GLU A 58 -0.88 -87.71 23.05
N HIS A 59 -0.59 -87.91 24.34
CA HIS A 59 -1.48 -88.67 25.23
C HIS A 59 -2.82 -87.95 25.40
N ALA A 60 -2.79 -86.63 25.63
CA ALA A 60 -3.98 -85.80 25.75
C ALA A 60 -4.85 -85.81 24.48
N ILE A 61 -4.20 -85.72 23.31
CA ILE A 61 -4.87 -85.79 22.00
C ILE A 61 -5.54 -87.17 21.83
N GLY A 62 -4.84 -88.24 22.22
CA GLY A 62 -5.37 -89.60 22.22
C GLY A 62 -6.58 -89.78 23.13
N LEU A 63 -6.54 -89.21 24.34
CA LEU A 63 -7.64 -89.25 25.31
C LEU A 63 -8.87 -88.45 24.85
N LEU A 64 -8.68 -87.30 24.18
CA LEU A 64 -9.79 -86.53 23.61
C LEU A 64 -10.53 -87.29 22.51
N GLY A 65 -9.80 -88.04 21.67
CA GLY A 65 -10.38 -88.90 20.63
C GLY A 65 -11.43 -88.18 19.77
N ALA A 66 -12.67 -88.68 19.78
CA ALA A 66 -13.78 -88.09 19.01
C ALA A 66 -14.22 -86.70 19.48
N ASN A 67 -13.84 -86.28 20.70
CA ASN A 67 -14.18 -84.97 21.25
C ASN A 67 -13.21 -83.87 20.81
N LEU A 68 -12.04 -84.22 20.25
CA LEU A 68 -10.99 -83.28 19.86
C LEU A 68 -11.50 -82.13 18.97
N PRO A 69 -12.32 -82.34 17.92
CA PRO A 69 -12.82 -81.24 17.10
C PRO A 69 -13.74 -80.27 17.86
N ALA A 70 -14.56 -80.77 18.79
CA ALA A 70 -15.48 -79.95 19.56
C ALA A 70 -14.74 -79.09 20.59
N VAL A 71 -13.74 -79.67 21.27
CA VAL A 71 -12.87 -78.92 22.20
C VAL A 71 -12.05 -77.88 21.45
N ALA A 72 -11.43 -78.24 20.32
CA ALA A 72 -10.69 -77.30 19.49
C ALA A 72 -11.55 -76.10 19.06
N ALA A 73 -12.78 -76.35 18.59
CA ALA A 73 -13.72 -75.32 18.18
C ALA A 73 -14.15 -74.40 19.33
N TRP A 74 -14.26 -74.92 20.57
CA TRP A 74 -14.54 -74.09 21.74
C TRP A 74 -13.40 -73.09 22.01
N TYR A 75 -12.15 -73.55 21.88
CA TYR A 75 -10.98 -72.67 21.95
C TYR A 75 -10.76 -71.78 20.72
N GLY A 76 -11.65 -71.81 19.72
CA GLY A 76 -11.53 -71.01 18.51
C GLY A 76 -10.44 -71.49 17.54
N LYS A 77 -9.91 -72.71 17.73
CA LYS A 77 -8.83 -73.28 16.92
C LYS A 77 -9.37 -74.40 16.02
N THR A 78 -8.77 -74.60 14.85
CA THR A 78 -9.02 -75.83 14.08
C THR A 78 -8.47 -77.04 14.83
N THR A 79 -9.01 -78.24 14.55
CA THR A 79 -8.49 -79.49 15.12
C THR A 79 -6.98 -79.63 14.94
N ALA A 80 -6.45 -79.22 13.78
CA ALA A 80 -5.02 -79.30 13.48
C ALA A 80 -4.21 -78.29 14.31
N GLN A 81 -4.67 -77.04 14.43
CA GLN A 81 -4.02 -76.02 15.25
C GLN A 81 -4.01 -76.38 16.73
N PHE A 82 -5.15 -76.83 17.26
CA PHE A 82 -5.26 -77.24 18.67
C PHE A 82 -4.38 -78.45 18.98
N ALA A 83 -4.39 -79.47 18.11
CA ALA A 83 -3.49 -80.61 18.27
C ALA A 83 -2.00 -80.22 18.09
N LYS A 84 -1.69 -79.24 17.24
CA LYS A 84 -0.32 -78.72 17.10
C LYS A 84 0.14 -78.02 18.37
N MET A 85 -0.70 -77.16 18.94
CA MET A 85 -0.46 -76.47 20.22
C MET A 85 -0.12 -77.48 21.33
N ILE A 86 -1.01 -78.44 21.59
CA ILE A 86 -0.79 -79.46 22.65
C ILE A 86 0.49 -80.30 22.42
N ARG A 87 0.89 -80.54 21.17
CA ARG A 87 2.12 -81.31 20.87
C ARG A 87 3.40 -80.53 21.08
N GLN A 88 3.38 -79.27 20.64
CA GLN A 88 4.59 -78.45 20.57
C GLN A 88 4.92 -77.81 21.90
N ASP A 89 3.91 -77.64 22.74
CA ASP A 89 4.05 -77.03 24.03
C ASP A 89 3.74 -78.03 25.13
N SER A 90 4.79 -78.41 25.87
CA SER A 90 4.71 -79.39 26.96
C SER A 90 4.02 -78.83 28.21
N SER A 91 3.89 -77.52 28.32
CA SER A 91 3.19 -76.82 29.40
C SER A 91 1.66 -76.92 29.27
N VAL A 92 1.15 -77.27 28.08
CA VAL A 92 -0.30 -77.36 27.82
C VAL A 92 -0.85 -78.68 28.36
N TRP A 93 -1.68 -78.59 29.39
CA TRP A 93 -2.36 -79.73 29.99
C TRP A 93 -3.87 -79.66 29.76
N LEU A 94 -4.49 -80.83 29.70
CA LEU A 94 -5.93 -81.00 29.78
C LEU A 94 -6.30 -81.56 31.15
N ASP A 95 -7.31 -80.98 31.79
CA ASP A 95 -7.89 -81.54 33.00
C ASP A 95 -8.76 -82.78 32.70
N LYS A 96 -9.35 -83.38 33.74
CA LYS A 96 -10.24 -84.55 33.58
C LYS A 96 -11.52 -84.23 32.78
N GLN A 97 -11.85 -82.97 32.57
CA GLN A 97 -12.99 -82.51 31.78
C GLN A 97 -12.55 -82.02 30.39
N GLY A 98 -11.27 -82.17 30.01
CA GLY A 98 -10.75 -81.78 28.70
C GLY A 98 -10.49 -80.28 28.55
N ARG A 99 -10.51 -79.50 29.64
CA ARG A 99 -10.23 -78.06 29.66
C ARG A 99 -8.73 -77.82 29.71
N VAL A 100 -8.28 -76.80 28.99
CA VAL A 100 -6.88 -76.40 28.90
C VAL A 100 -6.47 -75.59 30.11
N PHE A 101 -5.36 -75.98 30.71
CA PHE A 101 -4.60 -75.16 31.65
C PHE A 101 -3.11 -75.26 31.30
N TYR A 102 -2.36 -74.23 31.65
CA TYR A 102 -0.93 -74.16 31.45
C TYR A 102 -0.21 -74.47 32.77
N VAL A 103 0.92 -75.18 32.68
CA VAL A 103 1.84 -75.44 33.80
C VAL A 103 3.21 -74.96 33.40
N GLU A 104 3.63 -73.84 34.01
CA GLU A 104 4.82 -73.12 33.59
C GLU A 104 6.10 -73.88 33.91
N ILE A 105 7.17 -73.63 33.18
CA ILE A 105 8.49 -74.15 33.60
C ILE A 105 9.06 -73.23 34.68
N GLN A 106 9.64 -73.80 35.73
CA GLN A 106 10.29 -72.99 36.77
C GLN A 106 11.51 -72.25 36.21
N GLU A 107 11.71 -71.01 36.66
CA GLU A 107 12.93 -70.25 36.38
C GLU A 107 14.18 -71.08 36.74
N PRO A 108 15.28 -70.99 35.95
CA PRO A 108 16.57 -71.50 36.38
C PRO A 108 16.99 -70.75 37.65
N SER A 109 17.33 -71.47 38.72
CA SER A 109 17.65 -70.98 40.07
C SER A 109 18.93 -70.10 40.21
N GLN A 110 19.34 -69.39 39.15
CA GLN A 110 20.64 -68.71 39.02
C GLN A 110 20.58 -67.46 38.11
N HIS A 111 19.54 -66.63 38.15
CA HIS A 111 19.67 -65.26 37.63
C HIS A 111 19.53 -64.20 38.71
N SER A 112 20.70 -63.84 39.24
CA SER A 112 20.97 -62.53 39.81
C SER A 112 21.04 -61.51 38.66
N MET A 113 19.90 -61.08 38.12
CA MET A 113 19.81 -59.64 37.89
C MET A 113 19.98 -59.05 39.29
N THR A 114 21.02 -58.26 39.53
CA THR A 114 21.19 -57.55 40.79
C THR A 114 19.86 -56.88 41.08
N GLU A 115 19.07 -57.39 42.04
CA GLU A 115 17.70 -56.90 42.19
C GLU A 115 17.78 -55.38 42.35
N PRO A 116 17.05 -54.61 41.53
CA PRO A 116 17.13 -53.16 41.52
C PRO A 116 16.38 -52.64 42.74
N LEU A 117 16.84 -53.01 43.94
CA LEU A 117 16.32 -52.56 45.21
C LEU A 117 16.93 -51.20 45.51
N THR A 118 16.60 -50.21 44.68
CA THR A 118 16.43 -48.88 45.24
C THR A 118 15.09 -48.95 45.94
N ALA A 119 15.10 -48.93 47.27
CA ALA A 119 13.87 -48.90 48.05
C ALA A 119 12.92 -47.83 47.47
N PRO A 120 11.60 -48.09 47.40
CA PRO A 120 10.67 -47.10 46.88
C PRO A 120 10.84 -45.77 47.62
N GLU A 121 10.72 -44.67 46.89
CA GLU A 121 10.97 -43.31 47.40
C GLU A 121 10.14 -43.01 48.67
N THR A 122 8.97 -43.66 48.78
CA THR A 122 8.17 -43.73 50.00
C THR A 122 7.91 -45.19 50.39
N ALA A 123 8.46 -45.61 51.53
CA ALA A 123 8.18 -46.93 52.11
C ALA A 123 6.72 -47.02 52.60
N LEU A 124 5.95 -47.98 52.07
CA LEU A 124 4.57 -48.23 52.46
C LEU A 124 4.51 -49.17 53.67
N ASN A 125 3.59 -48.91 54.59
CA ASN A 125 3.29 -49.85 55.66
C ASN A 125 2.33 -50.96 55.16
N GLN A 126 2.18 -52.03 55.95
CA GLN A 126 1.35 -53.17 55.58
C GLN A 126 -0.09 -52.77 55.16
N ASP A 127 -0.76 -51.92 55.92
CA ASP A 127 -2.14 -51.49 55.60
C ASP A 127 -2.24 -50.73 54.27
N GLN A 128 -1.17 -50.02 53.88
CA GLN A 128 -1.10 -49.32 52.59
C GLN A 128 -0.77 -50.28 51.44
N THR A 129 0.16 -51.22 51.65
CA THR A 129 0.58 -52.20 50.64
C THR A 129 -0.54 -53.16 50.23
N PHE A 130 -1.50 -53.44 51.12
CA PHE A 130 -2.70 -54.25 50.84
C PHE A 130 -3.93 -53.40 50.47
N LYS A 131 -3.70 -52.16 50.03
CA LYS A 131 -4.72 -51.22 49.53
C LYS A 131 -4.28 -50.51 48.26
N LEU A 132 -3.42 -51.15 47.48
CA LEU A 132 -2.94 -50.61 46.21
C LEU A 132 -4.00 -50.85 45.14
N HIS A 133 -4.19 -49.87 44.27
CA HIS A 133 -5.10 -49.92 43.14
C HIS A 133 -4.47 -49.18 41.98
N SER A 134 -4.35 -49.82 40.81
CA SER A 134 -3.90 -49.12 39.61
C SER A 134 -4.99 -48.19 39.11
N ARG A 135 -6.26 -48.61 39.27
CA ARG A 135 -7.43 -47.86 38.86
C ARG A 135 -8.65 -48.24 39.67
N ALA A 136 -8.73 -47.77 40.91
CA ALA A 136 -9.86 -48.05 41.80
C ALA A 136 -11.21 -47.74 41.13
N GLY A 137 -12.09 -48.74 41.06
CA GLY A 137 -13.40 -48.63 40.44
C GLY A 137 -13.45 -48.94 38.94
N ALA A 138 -12.36 -49.42 38.33
CA ALA A 138 -12.41 -50.01 37.00
C ALA A 138 -13.41 -51.18 36.97
N PRO A 139 -14.03 -51.47 35.82
CA PRO A 139 -15.03 -52.51 35.69
C PRO A 139 -14.43 -53.92 35.69
N ARG A 140 -13.11 -54.05 35.65
CA ARG A 140 -12.40 -55.33 35.70
C ARG A 140 -11.40 -55.31 36.84
N THR A 141 -11.19 -56.46 37.47
CA THR A 141 -10.27 -56.56 38.62
C THR A 141 -9.28 -57.70 38.44
N ILE A 142 -8.00 -57.43 38.69
CA ILE A 142 -6.97 -58.44 38.89
C ILE A 142 -6.49 -58.29 40.33
N LEU A 143 -6.95 -59.19 41.19
CA LEU A 143 -6.53 -59.22 42.60
C LEU A 143 -5.22 -60.00 42.73
N LEU A 144 -4.19 -59.33 43.23
CA LEU A 144 -2.90 -59.89 43.57
C LEU A 144 -2.91 -60.26 45.06
N ASP A 145 -3.09 -61.55 45.33
CA ASP A 145 -3.26 -62.11 46.67
C ASP A 145 -1.89 -62.58 47.21
N PHE A 146 -1.31 -61.76 48.10
CA PHE A 146 -0.02 -62.03 48.76
C PHE A 146 -0.16 -62.42 50.24
N ASP A 147 -1.29 -62.13 50.90
CA ASP A 147 -1.49 -62.38 52.33
C ASP A 147 -2.02 -63.79 52.65
N GLY A 148 -2.28 -64.58 51.61
CA GLY A 148 -2.52 -66.02 51.68
C GLY A 148 -3.98 -66.36 51.46
N HIS A 149 -4.22 -67.53 50.86
CA HIS A 149 -5.51 -67.88 50.30
C HIS A 149 -5.91 -69.34 50.59
N THR A 150 -7.21 -69.59 50.74
CA THR A 150 -7.75 -70.95 50.84
C THR A 150 -8.68 -71.25 49.67
N THR A 151 -8.20 -72.02 48.69
CA THR A 151 -8.99 -72.39 47.51
C THR A 151 -9.88 -73.59 47.80
N THR A 152 -11.19 -73.40 47.61
CA THR A 152 -12.21 -74.45 47.75
C THR A 152 -13.25 -74.38 46.63
N GLY A 153 -13.84 -75.53 46.28
CA GLY A 153 -14.92 -75.59 45.29
C GLY A 153 -14.49 -75.31 43.84
N THR A 154 -13.20 -75.39 43.51
CA THR A 154 -12.65 -75.10 42.17
C THR A 154 -12.14 -76.37 41.47
N ALA A 155 -11.86 -76.28 40.17
CA ALA A 155 -11.30 -77.37 39.38
C ALA A 155 -9.91 -77.79 39.88
N TRP A 156 -9.19 -76.90 40.57
CA TRP A 156 -7.92 -77.24 41.22
C TRP A 156 -8.10 -78.26 42.34
N ASN A 157 -9.22 -78.18 43.07
CA ASN A 157 -9.50 -79.10 44.16
C ASN A 157 -9.72 -80.56 43.70
N ASP A 158 -10.17 -80.77 42.45
CA ASP A 158 -10.34 -82.10 41.86
C ASP A 158 -9.00 -82.82 41.59
N SER A 159 -7.91 -82.05 41.50
CA SER A 159 -6.55 -82.52 41.23
C SER A 159 -5.66 -82.53 42.47
N TYR A 160 -5.81 -81.55 43.37
CA TYR A 160 -4.89 -81.34 44.51
C TYR A 160 -5.54 -81.47 45.89
N GLY A 161 -6.85 -81.75 45.97
CA GLY A 161 -7.58 -81.95 47.22
C GLY A 161 -8.35 -80.72 47.70
N THR A 162 -9.17 -80.88 48.74
CA THR A 162 -10.00 -79.81 49.32
C THR A 162 -9.82 -79.74 50.84
N PRO A 163 -9.49 -78.57 51.42
CA PRO A 163 -9.08 -77.31 50.76
C PRO A 163 -7.64 -77.36 50.24
N ILE A 164 -7.28 -76.46 49.33
CA ILE A 164 -5.88 -76.08 49.05
C ILE A 164 -5.58 -74.86 49.93
N VAL A 165 -4.52 -74.92 50.72
CA VAL A 165 -4.11 -73.83 51.62
C VAL A 165 -2.80 -73.24 51.10
N SER A 166 -2.88 -72.03 50.58
CA SER A 166 -1.73 -71.25 50.09
C SER A 166 -1.25 -70.31 51.19
N PRO A 167 -0.04 -70.50 51.74
CA PRO A 167 0.53 -69.55 52.70
C PRO A 167 0.78 -68.18 52.06
N ALA A 168 0.83 -67.13 52.88
CA ALA A 168 1.25 -65.80 52.45
C ALA A 168 2.63 -65.81 51.76
N TYR A 169 2.84 -64.88 50.84
CA TYR A 169 4.12 -64.62 50.21
C TYR A 169 5.19 -64.32 51.26
N ASN A 170 6.16 -65.22 51.36
CA ASN A 170 7.19 -65.19 52.40
C ASN A 170 8.48 -65.81 51.88
N PRO A 171 9.25 -65.13 51.02
CA PRO A 171 10.46 -65.69 50.41
C PRO A 171 11.55 -66.03 51.44
N TYR A 172 11.47 -65.49 52.67
CA TYR A 172 12.49 -65.64 53.71
C TYR A 172 12.10 -66.57 54.88
N GLY A 173 10.88 -67.10 54.91
CA GLY A 173 10.40 -68.09 55.88
C GLY A 173 10.19 -67.58 57.32
N VAL A 174 9.87 -66.30 57.51
CA VAL A 174 9.64 -65.66 58.84
C VAL A 174 8.14 -65.64 59.20
N PRO A 175 7.68 -65.91 60.45
CA PRO A 175 6.25 -66.06 60.72
C PRO A 175 5.50 -64.77 61.14
N GLU A 176 4.19 -64.76 60.84
CA GLU A 176 3.06 -63.92 61.28
C GLU A 176 2.95 -62.45 60.81
N THR A 177 3.99 -61.79 60.29
CA THR A 177 3.90 -60.41 59.76
C THR A 177 4.89 -60.15 58.62
N PHE A 178 4.53 -59.32 57.64
CA PHE A 178 5.41 -58.88 56.55
C PHE A 178 6.52 -57.95 57.06
N THR A 179 7.75 -58.19 56.61
CA THR A 179 8.88 -57.27 56.78
C THR A 179 8.81 -56.13 55.77
N GLN A 180 9.51 -55.01 56.02
CA GLN A 180 9.53 -53.89 55.08
C GLN A 180 10.10 -54.28 53.70
N ASP A 181 11.12 -55.15 53.66
CA ASP A 181 11.67 -55.66 52.40
C ASP A 181 10.62 -56.45 51.60
N GLU A 182 9.79 -57.25 52.26
CA GLU A 182 8.69 -57.97 51.61
C GLU A 182 7.59 -57.01 51.13
N LEU A 183 7.26 -55.96 51.91
CA LEU A 183 6.29 -54.93 51.50
C LEU A 183 6.78 -54.12 50.30
N ASP A 184 8.06 -53.75 50.27
CA ASP A 184 8.68 -53.04 49.15
C ASP A 184 8.68 -53.92 47.89
N ARG A 185 8.98 -55.23 48.03
CA ARG A 185 8.88 -56.21 46.95
C ARG A 185 7.46 -56.35 46.41
N ILE A 186 6.45 -56.41 47.28
CA ILE A 186 5.03 -56.45 46.87
C ILE A 186 4.65 -55.19 46.10
N TYR A 187 5.06 -54.02 46.57
CA TYR A 187 4.81 -52.76 45.88
C TYR A 187 5.43 -52.73 44.47
N LEU A 188 6.68 -53.18 44.34
CA LEU A 188 7.36 -53.25 43.03
C LEU A 188 6.70 -54.26 42.08
N MET A 189 6.32 -55.45 42.57
CA MET A 189 5.58 -56.44 41.78
C MET A 189 4.22 -55.88 41.33
N TRP A 190 3.49 -55.21 42.22
CA TRP A 190 2.22 -54.57 41.87
C TRP A 190 2.41 -53.47 40.82
N ARG A 191 3.45 -52.63 40.92
CA ARG A 191 3.75 -51.59 39.92
C ARG A 191 3.99 -52.16 38.53
N GLN A 192 4.78 -53.22 38.43
CA GLN A 192 5.06 -53.89 37.16
C GLN A 192 3.78 -54.45 36.51
N VAL A 193 2.98 -55.19 37.27
CA VAL A 193 1.71 -55.74 36.77
C VAL A 193 0.70 -54.62 36.43
N ALA A 194 0.71 -53.53 37.20
CA ALA A 194 -0.11 -52.36 36.93
C ALA A 194 0.29 -51.66 35.62
N GLU A 195 1.58 -51.61 35.29
CA GLU A 195 2.10 -51.09 34.03
C GLU A 195 1.68 -51.99 32.85
N ASP A 196 1.88 -53.31 32.96
CA ASP A 196 1.49 -54.27 31.91
C ASP A 196 0.00 -54.19 31.55
N PHE A 197 -0.86 -53.95 32.55
CA PHE A 197 -2.30 -53.80 32.33
C PHE A 197 -2.78 -52.34 32.18
N ALA A 198 -1.89 -51.35 32.19
CA ALA A 198 -2.25 -49.94 32.09
C ALA A 198 -3.08 -49.59 30.83
N PRO A 199 -2.83 -50.18 29.64
CA PRO A 199 -3.66 -49.95 28.45
C PRO A 199 -5.10 -50.43 28.58
N PHE A 200 -5.41 -51.27 29.57
CA PHE A 200 -6.72 -51.86 29.77
C PHE A 200 -7.49 -51.21 30.92
N ASN A 201 -8.81 -51.17 30.81
CA ASN A 201 -9.70 -50.68 31.85
C ASN A 201 -9.87 -51.74 32.96
N VAL A 202 -8.77 -51.99 33.68
CA VAL A 202 -8.60 -53.00 34.71
C VAL A 202 -7.99 -52.35 35.96
N ASP A 203 -8.51 -52.73 37.11
CA ASP A 203 -7.93 -52.42 38.41
C ASP A 203 -7.05 -53.58 38.85
N VAL A 204 -5.74 -53.39 38.77
CA VAL A 204 -4.76 -54.28 39.39
C VAL A 204 -4.65 -53.84 40.84
N THR A 205 -5.05 -54.72 41.77
CA THR A 205 -5.19 -54.36 43.18
C THR A 205 -4.60 -55.43 44.10
N THR A 206 -4.12 -54.99 45.26
CA THR A 206 -3.77 -55.87 46.39
C THR A 206 -4.83 -55.86 47.49
N GLU A 207 -5.89 -55.06 47.35
CA GLU A 207 -7.01 -55.03 48.30
C GLU A 207 -7.97 -56.19 48.02
N ASP A 208 -8.02 -57.18 48.92
CA ASP A 208 -9.06 -58.20 48.86
C ASP A 208 -10.41 -57.62 49.30
N LEU A 209 -11.19 -57.20 48.30
CA LEU A 209 -12.55 -56.69 48.46
C LEU A 209 -13.61 -57.80 48.43
N THR A 210 -13.21 -59.08 48.40
CA THR A 210 -14.18 -60.18 48.34
C THR A 210 -14.91 -60.34 49.67
N ASP A 211 -16.24 -60.27 49.63
CA ASP A 211 -17.11 -60.58 50.76
C ASP A 211 -17.72 -61.97 50.56
N PRO A 212 -17.35 -62.98 51.38
CA PRO A 212 -17.92 -64.32 51.26
C PRO A 212 -19.43 -64.39 51.53
N ASP A 213 -20.03 -63.35 52.14
CA ASP A 213 -21.47 -63.23 52.39
C ASP A 213 -22.21 -62.41 51.31
N ASP A 214 -21.51 -61.71 50.40
CA ASP A 214 -22.08 -60.87 49.33
C ASP A 214 -21.35 -61.03 47.98
N LEU A 215 -21.61 -62.16 47.30
CA LEU A 215 -21.06 -62.45 45.96
C LEU A 215 -21.45 -61.41 44.89
N ALA A 216 -22.52 -60.64 45.10
CA ALA A 216 -22.92 -59.59 44.16
C ALA A 216 -22.06 -58.32 44.30
N ALA A 217 -21.33 -58.19 45.42
CA ALA A 217 -20.34 -57.15 45.66
C ALA A 217 -18.89 -57.62 45.44
N ASP A 218 -18.67 -58.92 45.20
CA ASP A 218 -17.36 -59.50 44.87
C ASP A 218 -16.89 -59.00 43.49
N PRO A 219 -15.79 -58.22 43.41
CA PRO A 219 -15.31 -57.65 42.15
C PRO A 219 -14.69 -58.68 41.19
N ILE A 220 -14.55 -59.95 41.61
CA ILE A 220 -13.96 -61.05 40.83
C ILE A 220 -15.05 -61.97 40.27
N ALA A 221 -16.10 -62.21 41.04
CA ALA A 221 -17.22 -63.05 40.64
C ALA A 221 -18.07 -62.41 39.53
N ARG A 222 -18.68 -63.26 38.71
CA ARG A 222 -19.54 -62.87 37.59
C ARG A 222 -20.74 -63.80 37.52
N GLU A 223 -21.89 -63.39 38.01
CA GLU A 223 -23.08 -64.24 38.04
C GLU A 223 -23.76 -64.32 36.66
N THR A 224 -23.81 -63.20 35.95
CA THR A 224 -24.48 -63.07 34.66
C THR A 224 -23.59 -62.44 33.61
N SER A 225 -23.92 -62.66 32.34
CA SER A 225 -23.21 -61.99 31.23
C SER A 225 -23.40 -60.47 31.23
N GLY A 226 -24.36 -59.93 32.00
CA GLY A 226 -24.63 -58.49 32.11
C GLY A 226 -23.76 -57.78 33.14
N ASP A 227 -23.13 -58.54 34.05
CA ASP A 227 -22.36 -57.97 35.16
C ASP A 227 -21.13 -57.27 34.61
N GLN A 228 -20.92 -56.05 35.09
CA GLN A 228 -19.84 -55.16 34.66
C GLN A 228 -18.71 -55.09 35.65
N LEU A 229 -18.80 -55.74 36.82
CA LEU A 229 -17.71 -55.87 37.79
C LEU A 229 -17.39 -57.35 37.86
N PHE A 230 -16.20 -57.74 37.40
CA PHE A 230 -15.71 -59.11 37.48
C PHE A 230 -14.21 -59.14 37.17
N GLY A 231 -13.56 -60.24 37.47
CA GLY A 231 -12.11 -60.27 37.41
C GLY A 231 -11.49 -61.65 37.56
N THR A 232 -10.21 -61.66 37.92
CA THR A 232 -9.53 -62.88 38.37
C THR A 232 -8.72 -62.62 39.64
N ARG A 233 -8.40 -63.70 40.34
CA ARG A 233 -7.48 -63.70 41.48
C ARG A 233 -6.21 -64.43 41.03
N VAL A 234 -5.06 -63.81 41.28
CA VAL A 234 -3.74 -64.44 41.18
C VAL A 234 -3.23 -64.63 42.60
N VAL A 235 -2.93 -65.87 42.98
CA VAL A 235 -2.42 -66.21 44.31
C VAL A 235 -0.91 -66.38 44.24
N ILE A 236 -0.20 -65.49 44.92
CA ILE A 236 1.26 -65.50 44.99
C ILE A 236 1.67 -66.22 46.28
N THR A 237 2.27 -67.40 46.17
CA THR A 237 2.53 -68.28 47.31
C THR A 237 3.79 -69.12 47.11
N GLN A 238 4.33 -69.69 48.19
CA GLN A 238 5.24 -70.83 48.05
C GLN A 238 4.49 -72.07 47.55
N ASN A 239 5.13 -72.88 46.69
CA ASN A 239 4.54 -74.15 46.24
C ASN A 239 4.60 -75.22 47.35
N THR A 240 3.49 -75.41 48.06
CA THR A 240 3.38 -76.38 49.17
C THR A 240 2.45 -77.56 48.87
N PHE A 241 1.75 -77.55 47.74
CA PHE A 241 0.68 -78.51 47.44
C PHE A 241 0.80 -79.22 46.08
N SER A 242 1.28 -78.53 45.04
CA SER A 242 1.29 -79.09 43.68
C SER A 242 2.51 -79.98 43.43
N ASN A 243 3.62 -79.71 44.13
CA ASN A 243 4.94 -80.32 43.88
C ASN A 243 5.38 -80.28 42.40
N CYS A 244 4.84 -79.35 41.60
CA CYS A 244 5.38 -79.05 40.29
C CYS A 244 6.74 -78.33 40.45
N ASP A 245 7.70 -78.63 39.56
CA ASP A 245 8.85 -77.75 39.33
C ASP A 245 8.41 -76.64 38.35
N CYS A 246 7.44 -75.81 38.76
CA CYS A 246 6.80 -74.79 37.91
C CYS A 246 6.84 -73.37 38.49
N GLY A 247 6.83 -72.36 37.61
CA GLY A 247 6.71 -70.94 37.97
C GLY A 247 5.29 -70.53 38.37
N GLY A 248 4.29 -71.21 37.82
CA GLY A 248 2.87 -70.99 38.08
C GLY A 248 1.99 -71.95 37.26
N PHE A 249 0.68 -71.79 37.39
CA PHE A 249 -0.29 -72.37 36.47
C PHE A 249 -1.64 -71.64 36.49
N ALA A 250 -2.31 -71.63 35.33
CA ALA A 250 -3.61 -71.00 35.14
C ALA A 250 -4.47 -71.73 34.08
N TYR A 251 -5.79 -71.69 34.27
CA TYR A 251 -6.74 -72.11 33.24
C TYR A 251 -6.86 -71.07 32.13
N LEU A 252 -7.00 -71.56 30.89
CA LEU A 252 -7.16 -70.72 29.71
C LEU A 252 -8.62 -70.25 29.56
N LYS A 253 -8.84 -68.94 29.33
CA LYS A 253 -10.16 -68.30 29.09
C LYS A 253 -11.14 -68.34 30.27
N SER A 254 -10.64 -68.24 31.50
CA SER A 254 -11.48 -68.23 32.71
C SER A 254 -11.94 -66.84 33.17
N PHE A 255 -11.32 -65.75 32.68
CA PHE A 255 -11.57 -64.39 33.20
C PHE A 255 -13.03 -63.95 33.03
N ASN A 256 -13.58 -64.11 31.82
CA ASN A 256 -14.94 -63.71 31.44
C ASN A 256 -16.01 -64.81 31.67
N ASP A 257 -15.67 -65.90 32.36
CA ASP A 257 -16.64 -66.95 32.71
C ASP A 257 -17.69 -66.43 33.70
N TYR A 258 -18.94 -66.86 33.53
CA TYR A 258 -20.05 -66.44 34.38
C TYR A 258 -20.98 -67.58 34.82
N GLY A 259 -21.84 -67.28 35.79
CA GLY A 259 -22.82 -68.22 36.34
C GLY A 259 -22.16 -69.26 37.25
N ALA A 260 -22.64 -70.51 37.21
CA ALA A 260 -22.17 -71.59 38.09
C ALA A 260 -20.67 -71.92 37.94
N ASN A 261 -20.00 -71.42 36.90
CA ASN A 261 -18.58 -71.64 36.63
C ASN A 261 -17.68 -70.44 36.97
N THR A 262 -18.24 -69.30 37.41
CA THR A 262 -17.51 -68.02 37.46
C THR A 262 -16.16 -68.05 38.19
N ASN A 263 -16.09 -68.78 39.32
CA ASN A 263 -14.87 -68.98 40.08
C ASN A 263 -14.35 -70.42 40.02
N TYR A 264 -15.01 -71.31 39.28
CA TYR A 264 -14.65 -72.73 39.25
C TYR A 264 -13.29 -72.98 38.59
N LEU A 265 -12.88 -72.14 37.64
CA LEU A 265 -11.57 -72.22 36.96
C LEU A 265 -10.52 -71.24 37.52
N LYS A 266 -10.86 -70.50 38.58
CA LYS A 266 -10.00 -69.54 39.26
C LYS A 266 -9.54 -70.13 40.61
N PRO A 267 -8.48 -69.62 41.27
CA PRO A 267 -7.56 -68.57 40.85
C PRO A 267 -6.47 -69.08 39.88
N ALA A 268 -5.63 -68.18 39.40
CA ALA A 268 -4.28 -68.51 38.90
C ALA A 268 -3.29 -68.60 40.08
N PHE A 269 -2.22 -69.39 39.95
CA PHE A 269 -1.19 -69.53 40.99
C PHE A 269 0.19 -69.16 40.46
N VAL A 270 0.94 -68.40 41.26
CA VAL A 270 2.34 -68.01 40.99
C VAL A 270 3.20 -68.44 42.16
N PHE A 271 4.34 -69.06 41.86
CA PHE A 271 5.30 -69.60 42.82
C PHE A 271 6.67 -68.92 42.82
N ASN A 272 6.84 -67.90 41.98
CA ASN A 272 8.08 -67.14 41.86
C ASN A 272 8.29 -66.20 43.06
N SER A 273 9.56 -65.96 43.41
CA SER A 273 9.97 -65.10 44.52
C SER A 273 10.84 -63.90 44.11
N SER A 274 11.34 -63.86 42.88
CA SER A 274 12.04 -62.68 42.31
C SER A 274 11.04 -61.56 42.07
N VAL A 275 11.39 -60.29 42.26
CA VAL A 275 10.46 -59.17 42.00
C VAL A 275 10.03 -59.15 40.54
N VAL A 276 10.99 -59.02 39.61
CA VAL A 276 10.71 -58.96 38.17
C VAL A 276 10.12 -60.29 37.70
N GLY A 277 10.70 -61.42 38.13
CA GLY A 277 10.23 -62.74 37.72
C GLY A 277 8.82 -63.07 38.20
N ALA A 278 8.44 -62.61 39.40
CA ALA A 278 7.09 -62.79 39.92
C ALA A 278 6.10 -61.81 39.29
N GLY A 279 6.48 -60.54 39.06
CA GLY A 279 5.66 -59.59 38.31
C GLY A 279 5.28 -60.13 36.93
N GLU A 280 6.28 -60.54 36.15
CA GLU A 280 6.08 -61.19 34.85
C GLU A 280 5.19 -62.44 34.94
N ALA A 281 5.47 -63.33 35.90
CA ALA A 281 4.67 -64.54 36.08
C ALA A 281 3.21 -64.21 36.46
N ILE A 282 2.96 -63.18 37.27
CA ILE A 282 1.61 -62.73 37.61
C ILE A 282 0.88 -62.28 36.35
N THR A 283 1.49 -61.40 35.55
CA THR A 283 0.91 -60.89 34.31
C THR A 283 0.65 -62.02 33.32
N HIS A 284 1.61 -62.92 33.14
CA HIS A 284 1.53 -64.08 32.24
C HIS A 284 0.39 -65.04 32.62
N GLU A 285 0.25 -65.38 33.90
CA GLU A 285 -0.81 -66.27 34.38
C GLU A 285 -2.20 -65.62 34.32
N ALA A 286 -2.28 -64.31 34.58
CA ALA A 286 -3.49 -63.53 34.32
C ALA A 286 -3.82 -63.50 32.81
N GLY A 287 -2.81 -63.41 31.95
CA GLY A 287 -2.90 -63.51 30.49
C GLY A 287 -3.54 -64.82 30.03
N HIS A 288 -3.21 -65.95 30.65
CA HIS A 288 -3.90 -67.22 30.39
C HIS A 288 -5.39 -67.16 30.75
N ASN A 289 -5.76 -66.56 31.88
CA ASN A 289 -7.19 -66.36 32.20
C ASN A 289 -7.89 -65.50 31.12
N LEU A 290 -7.17 -64.55 30.52
CA LEU A 290 -7.58 -63.71 29.39
C LEU A 290 -7.37 -64.37 28.02
N GLY A 291 -7.14 -65.69 27.97
CA GLY A 291 -7.16 -66.46 26.72
C GLY A 291 -5.87 -66.50 25.92
N LEU A 292 -4.77 -65.98 26.47
CA LEU A 292 -3.46 -65.98 25.82
C LEU A 292 -2.75 -67.34 25.95
N SER A 293 -2.10 -67.75 24.87
CA SER A 293 -1.23 -68.93 24.78
C SER A 293 0.22 -68.51 24.91
N HIS A 294 1.16 -69.44 25.14
CA HIS A 294 2.58 -69.08 25.15
C HIS A 294 3.07 -68.57 23.79
N ASP A 295 3.87 -67.52 23.85
CA ASP A 295 4.64 -66.99 22.73
C ASP A 295 5.90 -67.83 22.57
N GLY A 296 5.80 -68.90 21.76
CA GLY A 296 6.89 -69.85 21.51
C GLY A 296 7.44 -69.80 20.09
N GLN A 297 8.33 -70.74 19.76
CA GLN A 297 8.95 -70.86 18.43
C GLN A 297 8.69 -72.23 17.76
N THR A 298 8.66 -72.23 16.42
CA THR A 298 8.37 -73.42 15.59
C THR A 298 9.42 -74.52 15.70
N ASN A 299 10.59 -74.22 16.25
CA ASN A 299 11.66 -75.17 16.57
C ASN A 299 11.36 -76.03 17.81
N GLY A 300 10.23 -75.83 18.49
CA GLY A 300 9.80 -76.57 19.67
C GLY A 300 10.13 -75.88 21.00
N THR A 301 10.66 -74.65 20.96
CA THR A 301 10.77 -73.81 22.16
C THR A 301 9.38 -73.35 22.57
N GLY A 302 8.92 -73.74 23.77
CA GLY A 302 7.61 -73.35 24.31
C GLY A 302 7.50 -71.85 24.63
N TYR A 303 8.62 -71.23 25.04
CA TYR A 303 8.67 -69.83 25.45
C TYR A 303 9.80 -69.07 24.77
N TYR A 304 9.47 -68.00 24.09
CA TYR A 304 10.45 -67.14 23.43
C TYR A 304 11.13 -66.23 24.46
N THR A 305 12.47 -66.29 24.53
CA THR A 305 13.27 -65.55 25.52
C THR A 305 13.56 -64.10 25.12
N GLY A 306 12.89 -63.60 24.08
CA GLY A 306 13.23 -62.31 23.50
C GLY A 306 14.57 -62.30 22.77
N HIS A 307 14.98 -61.09 22.41
CA HIS A 307 16.23 -60.78 21.74
C HIS A 307 16.63 -59.31 21.99
N GLY A 308 17.75 -58.88 21.42
CA GLY A 308 18.30 -57.55 21.70
C GLY A 308 19.14 -57.54 22.98
N SER A 309 19.44 -56.34 23.47
CA SER A 309 20.28 -56.13 24.65
C SER A 309 20.08 -54.76 25.28
N GLY A 310 20.42 -54.62 26.56
CA GLY A 310 20.29 -53.36 27.31
C GLY A 310 18.82 -53.02 27.59
N VAL A 311 18.53 -51.74 27.85
CA VAL A 311 17.19 -51.23 28.16
C VAL A 311 16.16 -51.51 27.04
N THR A 312 16.62 -51.61 25.80
CA THR A 312 15.79 -51.96 24.62
C THR A 312 15.86 -53.44 24.25
N GLY A 313 16.42 -54.29 25.11
CA GLY A 313 16.28 -55.74 24.95
C GLY A 313 14.81 -56.09 25.15
N TRP A 314 14.22 -56.84 24.22
CA TRP A 314 12.78 -57.02 24.10
C TRP A 314 12.35 -58.48 24.22
N ALA A 315 11.28 -58.72 24.97
CA ALA A 315 10.59 -60.01 25.02
C ALA A 315 9.06 -59.84 25.07
N PRO A 316 8.29 -60.82 24.57
CA PRO A 316 6.85 -60.83 24.77
C PRO A 316 6.49 -61.29 26.20
N ILE A 317 5.43 -60.72 26.79
CA ILE A 317 4.91 -61.07 28.12
C ILE A 317 4.58 -62.57 28.20
N MET A 318 3.92 -63.14 27.18
CA MET A 318 3.57 -64.56 27.13
C MET A 318 4.76 -65.50 26.79
N GLY A 319 5.98 -64.95 26.75
CA GLY A 319 7.24 -65.66 26.51
C GLY A 319 8.06 -65.82 27.79
N VAL A 320 9.31 -65.33 27.76
CA VAL A 320 10.20 -65.29 28.93
C VAL A 320 10.79 -63.88 29.08
N GLY A 321 10.01 -62.98 29.69
CA GLY A 321 10.32 -61.56 29.84
C GLY A 321 11.52 -61.24 30.73
N TYR A 322 11.74 -62.03 31.80
CA TYR A 322 12.69 -61.72 32.87
C TYR A 322 14.19 -61.67 32.48
N TYR A 323 14.53 -61.91 31.20
CA TYR A 323 15.87 -61.71 30.65
C TYR A 323 16.06 -60.36 29.93
N GLN A 324 14.99 -59.59 29.78
CA GLN A 324 14.90 -58.37 29.00
C GLN A 324 14.40 -57.22 29.89
N GLU A 325 14.72 -55.99 29.53
CA GLU A 325 14.28 -54.79 30.28
C GLU A 325 12.96 -54.23 29.73
N LEU A 326 12.71 -54.42 28.43
CA LEU A 326 11.44 -54.08 27.77
C LEU A 326 10.66 -55.39 27.56
N VAL A 327 9.52 -55.52 28.24
CA VAL A 327 8.60 -56.64 28.04
C VAL A 327 7.26 -56.09 27.58
N GLN A 328 6.63 -56.68 26.58
CA GLN A 328 5.43 -56.09 25.96
C GLN A 328 4.40 -57.15 25.55
N TRP A 329 3.14 -56.73 25.41
CA TRP A 329 2.14 -57.51 24.68
C TRP A 329 2.55 -57.67 23.20
N SER A 330 2.18 -58.80 22.60
CA SER A 330 2.74 -59.23 21.34
C SER A 330 1.66 -59.60 20.31
N MET A 331 1.96 -59.34 19.05
CA MET A 331 1.21 -59.88 17.91
C MET A 331 1.99 -61.00 17.20
N ASN A 332 2.91 -61.65 17.91
CA ASN A 332 3.72 -62.78 17.43
C ASN A 332 4.62 -62.44 16.21
N THR A 333 5.17 -61.23 16.16
CA THR A 333 6.02 -60.73 15.06
C THR A 333 7.52 -60.89 15.31
N TYR A 334 7.93 -61.95 16.00
CA TYR A 334 9.32 -62.24 16.30
C TYR A 334 9.81 -63.52 15.59
N PRO A 335 11.12 -63.80 15.57
CA PRO A 335 11.69 -64.92 14.82
C PRO A 335 11.07 -66.28 15.17
N LEU A 336 10.60 -66.98 14.13
CA LEU A 336 10.07 -68.33 14.21
C LEU A 336 8.81 -68.49 15.08
N ALA A 337 8.04 -67.43 15.35
CA ALA A 337 6.79 -67.49 16.13
C ALA A 337 5.88 -68.67 15.71
N ASN A 338 5.40 -69.44 16.69
CA ASN A 338 4.73 -70.74 16.45
C ASN A 338 3.20 -70.67 16.32
N GLN A 339 2.60 -69.57 16.78
CA GLN A 339 1.17 -69.29 16.76
C GLN A 339 0.96 -67.80 16.44
N PRO A 340 0.09 -67.43 15.49
CA PRO A 340 -0.36 -66.05 15.38
C PRO A 340 -1.44 -65.81 16.43
N GLN A 341 -1.12 -65.05 17.47
CA GLN A 341 -2.06 -64.49 18.45
C GLN A 341 -1.82 -62.98 18.55
N ASP A 342 -2.91 -62.22 18.62
CA ASP A 342 -2.93 -60.75 18.83
C ASP A 342 -3.39 -60.52 20.25
N ASP A 343 -2.43 -60.29 21.14
CA ASP A 343 -2.67 -60.27 22.58
C ASP A 343 -3.68 -59.20 22.99
N ILE A 344 -3.51 -57.97 22.49
CA ILE A 344 -4.39 -56.83 22.81
C ILE A 344 -5.84 -57.11 22.36
N SER A 345 -6.02 -57.65 21.16
CA SER A 345 -7.35 -58.01 20.66
C SER A 345 -7.98 -59.14 21.47
N ASP A 346 -7.20 -60.16 21.85
CA ASP A 346 -7.70 -61.30 22.62
C ASP A 346 -8.02 -60.92 24.06
N ILE A 347 -7.19 -60.11 24.73
CA ILE A 347 -7.45 -59.59 26.09
C ILE A 347 -8.81 -58.86 26.14
N GLN A 348 -9.07 -57.99 25.16
CA GLN A 348 -10.38 -57.31 25.03
C GLN A 348 -11.52 -58.30 24.84
N TYR A 349 -11.35 -59.27 23.94
CA TYR A 349 -12.36 -60.28 23.64
C TYR A 349 -12.68 -61.17 24.86
N TYR A 350 -11.67 -61.50 25.67
CA TYR A 350 -11.79 -62.38 26.84
C TYR A 350 -11.93 -61.63 28.16
N GLY A 351 -12.23 -60.33 28.13
CA GLY A 351 -12.91 -59.66 29.22
C GLY A 351 -12.29 -58.36 29.70
N ALA A 352 -11.12 -57.93 29.24
CA ALA A 352 -10.48 -56.70 29.67
C ALA A 352 -10.45 -55.66 28.53
N PRO A 353 -11.45 -54.75 28.44
CA PRO A 353 -11.49 -53.75 27.37
C PRO A 353 -10.34 -52.73 27.52
N LEU A 354 -9.93 -52.11 26.42
CA LEU A 354 -8.96 -51.02 26.44
C LEU A 354 -9.48 -49.79 27.20
N MET A 355 -8.53 -48.95 27.62
CA MET A 355 -8.76 -47.60 28.08
C MET A 355 -9.36 -46.74 26.96
N ALA A 356 -10.00 -45.64 27.35
CA ALA A 356 -10.26 -44.57 26.41
C ALA A 356 -9.02 -43.65 26.39
N ASP A 357 -8.72 -43.12 25.22
CA ASP A 357 -7.76 -42.03 25.00
C ASP A 357 -7.91 -40.95 26.08
N ASP A 358 -6.80 -40.64 26.77
CA ASP A 358 -6.74 -39.71 27.89
C ASP A 358 -6.31 -38.30 27.48
N HIS A 359 -5.69 -38.15 26.31
CA HIS A 359 -5.38 -36.86 25.71
C HIS A 359 -5.98 -36.76 24.31
N VAL A 360 -5.39 -35.96 23.43
CA VAL A 360 -5.87 -35.80 22.06
C VAL A 360 -4.68 -35.90 21.13
N ASP A 361 -4.86 -36.57 19.99
CA ASP A 361 -3.79 -36.80 19.01
C ASP A 361 -3.37 -35.58 18.20
N ASP A 362 -4.22 -34.56 18.11
CA ASP A 362 -3.98 -33.44 17.22
C ASP A 362 -4.09 -32.06 17.87
N MET A 363 -3.31 -31.14 17.31
CA MET A 363 -3.28 -29.73 17.70
C MET A 363 -4.26 -28.85 16.89
N SER A 364 -5.22 -29.45 16.15
CA SER A 364 -6.11 -28.69 15.26
C SER A 364 -7.11 -27.82 16.00
N ILE A 365 -7.51 -28.24 17.21
CA ILE A 365 -8.36 -27.48 18.13
C ILE A 365 -7.57 -27.26 19.42
N VAL A 366 -6.78 -26.18 19.44
CA VAL A 366 -5.87 -25.83 20.56
C VAL A 366 -6.56 -25.83 21.93
N ASP A 367 -7.84 -25.45 22.01
CA ASP A 367 -8.60 -25.44 23.27
C ASP A 367 -8.85 -26.83 23.85
N ASN A 368 -8.82 -27.88 23.04
CA ASN A 368 -8.97 -29.27 23.47
C ASN A 368 -7.64 -29.92 23.86
N VAL A 369 -6.51 -29.35 23.44
CA VAL A 369 -5.17 -29.86 23.79
C VAL A 369 -4.92 -29.66 25.28
N THR A 370 -4.48 -30.73 25.95
CA THR A 370 -4.22 -30.75 27.38
C THR A 370 -3.10 -29.77 27.75
N ALA A 371 -3.38 -28.83 28.65
CA ALA A 371 -2.35 -27.93 29.15
C ALA A 371 -1.50 -28.64 30.22
N MET A 372 -0.18 -28.53 30.12
CA MET A 372 0.71 -28.99 31.19
C MET A 372 0.45 -28.19 32.47
N THR A 373 0.58 -28.84 33.63
CA THR A 373 0.32 -28.23 34.92
C THR A 373 1.56 -27.49 35.41
N VAL A 374 1.43 -26.20 35.69
CA VAL A 374 2.51 -25.43 36.32
C VAL A 374 2.60 -25.79 37.81
N THR A 375 3.70 -26.39 38.24
CA THR A 375 3.90 -26.86 39.62
C THR A 375 4.75 -25.92 40.46
N ALA A 376 5.55 -25.05 39.84
CA ALA A 376 6.21 -23.93 40.49
C ALA A 376 6.45 -22.78 39.50
N ASN A 377 6.32 -21.55 39.98
CA ASN A 377 6.53 -20.35 39.16
C ASN A 377 7.71 -19.53 39.72
N GLY A 378 8.48 -18.94 38.80
CA GLY A 378 9.66 -18.13 39.09
C GLY A 378 10.22 -17.51 37.82
N ALA A 379 11.54 -17.25 37.77
CA ALA A 379 12.20 -16.87 36.50
C ALA A 379 11.97 -17.96 35.42
N THR A 380 11.97 -19.22 35.86
CA THR A 380 11.48 -20.35 35.08
C THR A 380 10.21 -20.93 35.71
N ASP A 381 9.33 -21.43 34.85
CA ASP A 381 8.17 -22.24 35.25
C ASP A 381 8.56 -23.72 35.20
N GLN A 382 8.19 -24.47 36.25
CA GLN A 382 8.22 -25.92 36.29
C GLN A 382 6.86 -26.45 35.87
N LEU A 383 6.84 -27.36 34.90
CA LEU A 383 5.65 -27.92 34.29
C LEU A 383 5.68 -29.43 34.43
N ASP A 384 4.56 -30.02 34.84
CA ASP A 384 4.40 -31.47 34.89
C ASP A 384 3.14 -31.92 34.12
N ALA A 385 3.22 -33.11 33.53
CA ALA A 385 2.09 -33.81 32.93
C ALA A 385 2.27 -35.33 33.07
N PHE A 386 1.18 -36.07 32.87
CA PHE A 386 1.12 -37.53 32.92
C PHE A 386 0.14 -37.98 31.86
N GLY A 387 0.41 -39.09 31.19
CA GLY A 387 -0.50 -39.71 30.22
C GLY A 387 -0.24 -41.21 30.04
N LEU A 388 -1.03 -41.83 29.17
CA LEU A 388 -1.01 -43.25 28.85
C LEU A 388 -1.15 -43.45 27.35
N ILE A 389 -0.13 -44.04 26.73
CA ILE A 389 -0.26 -44.57 25.36
C ILE A 389 -0.98 -45.92 25.46
N HIS A 390 -2.28 -45.96 25.15
CA HIS A 390 -3.13 -47.16 25.28
C HIS A 390 -3.24 -47.99 24.00
N LEU A 391 -2.87 -47.44 22.85
CA LEU A 391 -2.84 -48.10 21.55
C LEU A 391 -1.65 -47.62 20.72
N ASN A 392 -1.25 -48.40 19.72
CA ASN A 392 -0.13 -48.06 18.83
C ASN A 392 -0.48 -46.95 17.80
N SER A 393 -1.65 -46.34 17.93
CA SER A 393 -2.09 -45.19 17.13
C SER A 393 -2.43 -44.00 18.00
N ASP A 394 -2.20 -44.12 19.31
CA ASP A 394 -2.50 -43.14 20.33
C ASP A 394 -1.33 -42.17 20.42
N GLN A 395 -1.60 -40.89 20.28
CA GLN A 395 -0.57 -39.86 20.38
C GLN A 395 -1.05 -38.80 21.37
N ASP A 396 -0.22 -38.45 22.33
CA ASP A 396 -0.67 -37.51 23.36
C ASP A 396 -0.13 -36.12 23.09
N MET A 397 -1.02 -35.18 22.77
CA MET A 397 -0.68 -33.78 22.59
C MET A 397 -0.87 -32.97 23.87
N PHE A 398 0.21 -32.32 24.31
CA PHE A 398 0.22 -31.32 25.38
C PHE A 398 0.53 -29.93 24.85
N LYS A 399 0.07 -28.90 25.56
CA LYS A 399 0.45 -27.51 25.33
C LYS A 399 1.00 -26.85 26.59
N PHE A 400 1.89 -25.88 26.40
CA PHE A 400 2.37 -25.01 27.47
C PHE A 400 2.82 -23.66 26.91
N ASP A 401 2.75 -22.62 27.72
CA ASP A 401 3.26 -21.30 27.35
C ASP A 401 4.70 -21.13 27.85
N ALA A 402 5.55 -20.54 27.03
CA ALA A 402 6.94 -20.24 27.38
C ALA A 402 7.37 -18.88 26.83
N ALA A 403 8.21 -18.18 27.60
CA ALA A 403 8.94 -17.02 27.13
C ALA A 403 10.11 -17.42 26.22
N MET A 404 10.76 -16.42 25.61
CA MET A 404 12.05 -16.62 24.96
C MET A 404 13.08 -17.17 25.96
N GLY A 405 14.00 -18.00 25.47
CA GLY A 405 15.08 -18.54 26.29
C GLY A 405 14.99 -20.04 26.52
N SER A 406 15.76 -20.54 27.48
CA SER A 406 16.05 -21.97 27.60
C SER A 406 14.84 -22.82 28.02
N TYR A 407 14.76 -24.02 27.46
CA TYR A 407 13.84 -25.07 27.90
C TYR A 407 14.58 -26.39 28.11
N SER A 408 14.04 -27.22 29.02
CA SER A 408 14.44 -28.59 29.27
C SER A 408 13.19 -29.41 29.57
N ILE A 409 12.94 -30.47 28.81
CA ILE A 409 11.77 -31.36 28.92
C ILE A 409 12.32 -32.78 29.04
N SER A 410 11.87 -33.52 30.05
CA SER A 410 12.17 -34.93 30.24
C SER A 410 10.88 -35.71 30.30
N ILE A 411 10.83 -36.82 29.56
CA ILE A 411 9.70 -37.73 29.51
C ILE A 411 10.20 -39.11 29.90
N GLN A 412 9.65 -39.69 30.96
CA GLN A 412 10.05 -40.99 31.49
C GLN A 412 8.87 -41.97 31.45
N ALA A 413 9.11 -43.18 30.95
CA ALA A 413 8.20 -44.32 31.10
C ALA A 413 8.25 -44.86 32.55
N GLY A 414 7.47 -45.89 32.87
CA GLY A 414 7.50 -46.55 34.17
C GLY A 414 8.90 -47.02 34.61
N ASP A 415 9.25 -46.82 35.89
CA ASP A 415 10.62 -47.07 36.38
C ASP A 415 11.00 -48.55 36.57
N ILE A 416 10.04 -49.47 36.45
CA ILE A 416 10.25 -50.91 36.63
C ILE A 416 9.57 -51.68 35.51
N SER A 417 10.37 -52.41 34.72
CA SER A 417 9.92 -53.17 33.54
C SER A 417 8.98 -52.36 32.63
N PRO A 418 9.41 -51.16 32.17
CA PRO A 418 8.57 -50.34 31.29
C PRO A 418 8.14 -51.11 30.06
N ASN A 419 6.91 -50.89 29.62
CA ASN A 419 6.41 -51.42 28.36
C ASN A 419 6.55 -50.39 27.22
N LEU A 420 6.63 -49.09 27.54
CA LEU A 420 6.65 -48.00 26.57
C LEU A 420 8.08 -47.63 26.14
N ASP A 421 8.28 -47.47 24.83
CA ASP A 421 9.44 -46.82 24.20
C ASP A 421 8.97 -45.49 23.62
N ILE A 422 9.52 -44.37 24.10
CA ILE A 422 8.97 -43.02 23.91
C ILE A 422 9.67 -42.29 22.76
N GLU A 423 8.87 -41.76 21.82
CA GLU A 423 9.27 -40.63 20.99
C GLU A 423 8.56 -39.36 21.47
N ALA A 424 9.32 -38.27 21.65
CA ALA A 424 8.76 -36.96 21.96
C ALA A 424 9.07 -35.96 20.85
N SER A 425 8.05 -35.25 20.37
CA SER A 425 8.19 -34.23 19.33
C SER A 425 7.62 -32.88 19.79
N LEU A 426 8.44 -31.84 19.73
CA LEU A 426 8.12 -30.47 20.14
C LEU A 426 7.85 -29.58 18.93
N TYR A 427 6.73 -28.87 18.94
CA TYR A 427 6.27 -27.99 17.88
C TYR A 427 6.06 -26.56 18.39
N ASP A 428 6.24 -25.58 17.49
CA ASP A 428 5.85 -24.20 17.75
C ASP A 428 4.34 -23.94 17.54
N SER A 429 3.90 -22.72 17.85
CA SER A 429 2.51 -22.29 17.66
C SER A 429 1.99 -22.34 16.22
N GLY A 430 2.87 -22.39 15.23
CA GLY A 430 2.55 -22.54 13.81
C GLY A 430 2.46 -24.00 13.35
N GLY A 431 2.73 -24.96 14.24
CA GLY A 431 2.80 -26.39 13.95
C GLY A 431 4.11 -26.82 13.28
N ALA A 432 5.17 -25.99 13.32
CA ALA A 432 6.48 -26.38 12.83
C ALA A 432 7.21 -27.23 13.87
N LEU A 433 7.73 -28.38 13.45
CA LEU A 433 8.55 -29.25 14.29
C LEU A 433 9.87 -28.56 14.64
N LEU A 434 10.12 -28.40 15.93
CA LEU A 434 11.35 -27.80 16.48
C LEU A 434 12.40 -28.87 16.82
N GLN A 435 11.96 -29.92 17.51
CA GLN A 435 12.85 -30.99 17.97
C GLN A 435 12.06 -32.29 18.09
N THR A 436 12.73 -33.41 17.86
CA THR A 436 12.24 -34.74 18.20
C THR A 436 13.35 -35.49 18.95
N ASP A 437 12.99 -36.35 19.88
CA ASP A 437 13.93 -37.24 20.57
C ASP A 437 13.33 -38.62 20.79
N ASN A 438 14.12 -39.61 20.39
CA ASN A 438 13.98 -41.04 20.62
C ASN A 438 15.41 -41.59 20.52
N ALA A 439 16.14 -41.48 21.63
CA ALA A 439 17.54 -41.84 21.63
C ALA A 439 17.69 -43.38 21.52
N ALA A 440 18.48 -43.83 20.56
CA ALA A 440 18.73 -45.27 20.40
C ALA A 440 19.28 -45.88 21.70
N ASP A 441 18.75 -47.06 22.05
CA ASP A 441 19.12 -47.79 23.28
C ASP A 441 18.73 -47.04 24.58
N VAL A 442 17.67 -46.22 24.54
CA VAL A 442 17.01 -45.57 25.70
C VAL A 442 15.49 -45.65 25.46
N LEU A 443 14.68 -45.76 26.52
CA LEU A 443 13.20 -45.80 26.42
C LEU A 443 12.53 -44.46 26.75
N SER A 444 13.29 -43.52 27.33
CA SER A 444 12.86 -42.16 27.65
C SER A 444 13.28 -41.17 26.58
N ALA A 445 12.58 -40.03 26.55
CA ALA A 445 12.88 -38.92 25.66
C ALA A 445 13.26 -37.66 26.44
N SER A 446 14.14 -36.85 25.86
CA SER A 446 14.61 -35.59 26.43
C SER A 446 14.82 -34.53 25.36
N LEU A 447 14.21 -33.37 25.57
CA LEU A 447 14.30 -32.22 24.66
C LEU A 447 14.88 -31.03 25.42
N SER A 448 15.84 -30.34 24.82
CA SER A 448 16.45 -29.16 25.44
C SER A 448 16.96 -28.20 24.39
N GLY A 449 16.83 -26.91 24.66
CA GLY A 449 17.17 -25.88 23.68
C GLY A 449 16.82 -24.49 24.19
N SER A 450 16.55 -23.59 23.25
CA SER A 450 16.08 -22.23 23.54
C SER A 450 14.98 -21.85 22.56
N PHE A 451 13.87 -21.32 23.07
CA PHE A 451 12.82 -20.74 22.25
C PHE A 451 13.27 -19.38 21.70
N ALA A 452 13.01 -19.15 20.42
CA ALA A 452 13.37 -17.93 19.70
C ALA A 452 12.33 -16.81 19.85
N SER A 453 11.13 -17.13 20.33
CA SER A 453 10.03 -16.20 20.54
C SER A 453 9.21 -16.67 21.74
N ALA A 454 8.53 -15.77 22.44
CA ALA A 454 7.53 -16.18 23.44
C ALA A 454 6.26 -16.69 22.74
N GLY A 455 5.58 -17.68 23.33
CA GLY A 455 4.32 -18.21 22.80
C GLY A 455 3.91 -19.56 23.38
N THR A 456 2.84 -20.12 22.82
CA THR A 456 2.37 -21.47 23.13
C THR A 456 3.13 -22.49 22.30
N TYR A 457 3.62 -23.53 22.96
CA TYR A 457 4.33 -24.67 22.38
C TYR A 457 3.55 -25.95 22.61
N PHE A 458 3.80 -26.94 21.76
CA PHE A 458 3.10 -28.21 21.79
C PHE A 458 4.08 -29.38 21.85
N LEU A 459 3.82 -30.34 22.74
CA LEU A 459 4.61 -31.54 22.92
C LEU A 459 3.74 -32.75 22.60
N MET A 460 4.14 -33.52 21.60
CA MET A 460 3.52 -34.78 21.23
C MET A 460 4.34 -35.94 21.79
N ILE A 461 3.68 -36.87 22.46
CA ILE A 461 4.26 -38.13 22.95
C ILE A 461 3.69 -39.28 22.14
N ASP A 462 4.55 -40.19 21.70
CA ASP A 462 4.16 -41.37 20.93
C ASP A 462 4.89 -42.61 21.45
N GLY A 463 4.21 -43.75 21.37
CA GLY A 463 4.83 -45.07 21.50
C GLY A 463 5.46 -45.47 20.18
N VAL A 464 6.63 -46.10 20.20
CA VAL A 464 7.33 -46.45 18.97
C VAL A 464 8.00 -47.81 19.01
N GLY A 465 8.26 -48.36 17.83
CA GLY A 465 9.06 -49.57 17.66
C GLY A 465 10.51 -49.26 17.31
N LYS A 466 11.38 -50.26 17.48
CA LYS A 466 12.80 -50.15 17.14
C LYS A 466 13.20 -51.18 16.10
N GLY A 467 13.88 -50.76 15.03
CA GLY A 467 14.59 -51.66 14.12
C GLY A 467 13.70 -52.72 13.42
N ASP A 468 14.29 -53.88 13.10
CA ASP A 468 13.58 -55.03 12.52
C ASP A 468 13.14 -56.01 13.62
N PRO A 469 11.83 -56.24 13.83
CA PRO A 469 11.30 -57.20 14.81
C PRO A 469 11.78 -58.64 14.63
N LEU A 470 12.30 -58.99 13.45
CA LEU A 470 12.81 -60.33 13.15
C LEU A 470 14.32 -60.49 13.43
N ASP A 471 14.99 -59.50 14.01
CA ASP A 471 16.42 -59.57 14.35
C ASP A 471 16.72 -59.05 15.75
N THR A 472 16.86 -57.73 15.91
CA THR A 472 17.25 -57.07 17.18
C THR A 472 16.23 -56.03 17.66
N GLY A 473 15.06 -55.96 17.05
CA GLY A 473 14.08 -54.89 17.19
C GLY A 473 12.71 -55.35 17.70
N TYR A 474 11.75 -54.44 17.75
CA TYR A 474 10.39 -54.75 18.17
C TYR A 474 9.40 -53.85 17.44
N PRO A 475 8.17 -54.33 17.21
CA PRO A 475 7.13 -53.50 16.63
C PRO A 475 6.67 -52.45 17.64
N ASP A 476 6.14 -51.37 17.12
CA ASP A 476 5.41 -50.35 17.89
C ASP A 476 4.16 -50.91 18.61
N TYR A 477 3.60 -52.02 18.10
CA TYR A 477 2.39 -52.67 18.63
C TYR A 477 2.33 -52.80 20.16
N GLY A 478 3.46 -53.13 20.80
CA GLY A 478 3.53 -53.38 22.24
C GLY A 478 4.04 -52.20 23.07
N SER A 479 4.42 -51.09 22.42
CA SER A 479 4.98 -49.89 23.05
C SER A 479 3.87 -49.03 23.64
N LEU A 480 3.19 -49.58 24.64
CA LEU A 480 2.03 -49.02 25.31
C LEU A 480 2.32 -48.93 26.80
N GLY A 481 1.99 -47.82 27.45
CA GLY A 481 2.32 -47.67 28.87
C GLY A 481 2.18 -46.24 29.38
N GLN A 482 2.40 -46.08 30.68
CA GLN A 482 2.29 -44.78 31.33
C GLN A 482 3.60 -44.00 31.20
N TYR A 483 3.48 -42.67 31.15
CA TYR A 483 4.65 -41.79 31.20
C TYR A 483 4.39 -40.52 32.01
N ILE A 484 5.47 -39.93 32.49
CA ILE A 484 5.50 -38.65 33.20
C ILE A 484 6.36 -37.67 32.42
N ILE A 485 5.86 -36.45 32.26
CA ILE A 485 6.60 -35.32 31.69
C ILE A 485 6.96 -34.38 32.84
N SER A 486 8.24 -33.99 32.91
CA SER A 486 8.71 -32.86 33.72
C SER A 486 9.49 -31.90 32.84
N ALA A 487 9.11 -30.63 32.86
CA ALA A 487 9.70 -29.59 32.05
C ALA A 487 10.02 -28.32 32.83
N THR A 488 11.06 -27.62 32.40
CA THR A 488 11.43 -26.27 32.83
C THR A 488 11.44 -25.36 31.61
N VAL A 489 10.71 -24.26 31.66
CA VAL A 489 10.66 -23.24 30.59
C VAL A 489 10.82 -21.85 31.19
N GLN A 490 11.24 -20.86 30.39
CA GLN A 490 11.23 -19.47 30.84
C GLN A 490 9.78 -18.99 31.08
N SER A 491 9.53 -18.35 32.22
CA SER A 491 8.17 -17.96 32.60
C SER A 491 7.66 -16.80 31.79
N THR A 492 6.42 -16.89 31.31
CA THR A 492 5.72 -15.76 30.67
C THR A 492 5.24 -14.71 31.67
N SER A 493 5.23 -15.03 32.97
CA SER A 493 4.65 -14.20 34.02
C SER A 493 5.60 -13.11 34.56
N ASN A 494 6.90 -13.21 34.27
CA ASN A 494 7.93 -12.22 34.64
C ASN A 494 8.43 -11.40 33.45
N LEU A 495 7.72 -11.43 32.32
CA LEU A 495 8.02 -10.59 31.16
C LEU A 495 7.65 -9.13 31.45
N GLN A 496 8.63 -8.30 31.82
CA GLN A 496 8.46 -6.86 31.93
C GLN A 496 9.13 -6.20 30.72
N THR A 497 8.40 -5.32 30.01
CA THR A 497 9.03 -4.54 28.93
C THR A 497 10.11 -3.64 29.52
N PRO A 498 11.23 -3.42 28.81
CA PRO A 498 12.22 -2.44 29.24
C PRO A 498 11.57 -1.05 29.25
N THR A 499 12.15 -0.11 29.98
CA THR A 499 11.77 1.30 29.93
C THR A 499 12.83 2.04 29.12
N ALA A 500 12.46 2.55 27.95
CA ALA A 500 13.32 3.42 27.17
C ALA A 500 13.38 4.80 27.83
N THR A 501 14.56 5.41 27.88
CA THR A 501 14.69 6.82 28.24
C THR A 501 15.77 7.46 27.39
N ILE A 502 15.35 8.41 26.55
CA ILE A 502 16.27 9.18 25.72
C ILE A 502 16.58 10.53 26.37
N GLY A 503 17.86 10.88 26.39
CA GLY A 503 18.36 12.18 26.82
C GLY A 503 19.28 12.81 25.78
N THR A 504 19.55 14.10 25.99
CA THR A 504 20.66 14.80 25.32
C THR A 504 21.55 15.45 26.37
N SER A 505 22.86 15.40 26.17
CA SER A 505 23.81 15.97 27.14
C SER A 505 23.99 17.48 26.91
N GLY A 506 23.11 18.29 27.52
CA GLY A 506 23.27 19.75 27.58
C GLY A 506 23.03 20.46 26.25
N TYR A 507 22.26 19.84 25.34
CA TYR A 507 21.91 20.45 24.06
C TYR A 507 20.99 21.66 24.27
N THR A 508 21.31 22.76 23.59
CA THR A 508 20.45 23.92 23.41
C THR A 508 20.33 24.20 21.92
N PRO A 509 19.16 24.65 21.41
CA PRO A 509 18.99 24.95 19.99
C PRO A 509 20.11 25.83 19.42
N ASP A 510 20.70 25.42 18.30
CA ASP A 510 21.83 26.08 17.62
C ASP A 510 21.67 25.96 16.09
N PHE A 511 22.42 26.77 15.35
CA PHE A 511 22.35 26.82 13.88
C PHE A 511 23.06 25.64 13.22
N ALA A 512 22.55 25.20 12.07
CA ALA A 512 23.21 24.17 11.27
C ALA A 512 24.59 24.61 10.73
N PRO A 513 25.53 23.67 10.49
CA PRO A 513 25.51 22.30 11.01
C PRO A 513 25.78 22.29 12.53
N THR A 514 25.07 21.45 13.28
CA THR A 514 25.25 21.30 14.74
C THR A 514 25.26 19.84 15.15
N SER A 515 26.04 19.51 16.19
CA SER A 515 26.15 18.14 16.69
C SER A 515 25.46 17.97 18.04
N VAL A 516 24.67 16.90 18.16
CA VAL A 516 23.91 16.53 19.36
C VAL A 516 24.43 15.21 19.88
N SER A 517 24.84 15.19 21.15
CA SER A 517 25.18 13.96 21.85
C SER A 517 23.95 13.43 22.58
N PHE A 518 23.50 12.24 22.18
CA PHE A 518 22.37 11.55 22.80
C PHE A 518 22.83 10.72 23.99
N SER A 519 21.89 10.31 24.83
CA SER A 519 22.18 9.38 25.91
C SER A 519 21.02 8.44 26.23
N SER A 520 21.35 7.17 26.45
CA SER A 520 20.45 6.09 26.87
C SER A 520 20.53 5.80 28.37
N ALA A 521 21.29 6.59 29.15
CA ALA A 521 21.63 6.28 30.55
C ALA A 521 20.43 6.18 31.51
N GLY A 522 19.24 6.65 31.11
CA GLY A 522 18.02 6.51 31.89
C GLY A 522 17.24 5.21 31.63
N SER A 523 17.59 4.46 30.59
CA SER A 523 16.89 3.23 30.23
C SER A 523 17.14 2.15 31.26
N THR A 524 16.10 1.42 31.63
CA THR A 524 16.16 0.38 32.66
C THR A 524 15.36 -0.84 32.25
N ASP A 525 15.78 -1.99 32.72
CA ASP A 525 15.08 -3.25 32.57
C ASP A 525 15.23 -4.09 33.85
N ASP A 526 14.42 -5.12 34.03
CA ASP A 526 14.60 -6.11 35.11
C ASP A 526 15.62 -7.20 34.75
N GLY A 527 15.96 -7.34 33.47
CA GLY A 527 17.08 -8.11 32.93
C GLY A 527 18.18 -7.24 32.31
N ASP A 528 18.74 -7.73 31.19
CA ASP A 528 19.78 -7.09 30.40
C ASP A 528 19.18 -6.48 29.12
N ILE A 529 19.42 -5.19 28.88
CA ILE A 529 19.12 -4.57 27.57
C ILE A 529 20.19 -5.03 26.57
N VAL A 530 19.75 -5.64 25.46
CA VAL A 530 20.65 -6.22 24.44
C VAL A 530 20.77 -5.38 23.16
N SER A 531 19.86 -4.44 22.91
CA SER A 531 19.91 -3.54 21.75
C SER A 531 19.42 -2.12 22.08
N TYR A 532 20.07 -1.13 21.47
CA TYR A 532 19.71 0.30 21.47
C TYR A 532 19.67 0.79 20.02
N ASP A 533 18.47 0.95 19.49
CA ASP A 533 18.21 1.39 18.13
C ASP A 533 17.85 2.87 18.09
N TRP A 534 18.75 3.69 17.54
CA TRP A 534 18.63 5.13 17.44
C TRP A 534 18.16 5.55 16.05
N LEU A 535 17.16 6.43 16.00
CA LEU A 535 16.76 7.15 14.78
C LEU A 535 16.79 8.64 15.06
N PHE A 536 17.51 9.42 14.26
CA PHE A 536 17.74 10.85 14.55
C PHE A 536 16.68 11.78 13.97
N GLY A 537 15.66 11.24 13.29
CA GLY A 537 14.56 12.01 12.70
C GLY A 537 14.85 12.63 11.33
N ASP A 538 16.06 12.48 10.79
CA ASP A 538 16.48 12.94 9.45
C ASP A 538 16.63 11.78 8.44
N GLY A 539 16.12 10.60 8.80
CA GLY A 539 16.24 9.38 8.01
C GLY A 539 17.52 8.58 8.26
N THR A 540 18.41 9.06 9.13
CA THR A 540 19.59 8.33 9.57
C THR A 540 19.39 7.70 10.95
N GLY A 541 20.18 6.67 11.26
CA GLY A 541 20.10 5.94 12.52
C GLY A 541 21.29 5.02 12.72
N VAL A 542 21.41 4.49 13.94
CA VAL A 542 22.48 3.56 14.34
C VAL A 542 21.94 2.58 15.39
N THR A 543 22.39 1.34 15.33
CA THR A 543 22.12 0.33 16.36
C THR A 543 23.39 0.09 17.15
N THR A 544 23.30 0.15 18.48
CA THR A 544 24.38 -0.22 19.40
C THR A 544 23.91 -1.34 20.34
N THR A 545 24.84 -2.10 20.90
CA THR A 545 24.55 -3.20 21.83
C THR A 545 25.06 -2.92 23.25
N ASP A 546 25.72 -1.78 23.47
CA ASP A 546 26.26 -1.35 24.76
C ASP A 546 25.82 0.10 25.04
N PRO A 547 25.24 0.40 26.22
CA PRO A 547 24.84 1.77 26.58
C PRO A 547 26.00 2.75 26.70
N VAL A 548 27.26 2.30 26.81
CA VAL A 548 28.44 3.18 26.82
C VAL A 548 28.73 3.77 25.43
N ASP A 549 28.15 3.19 24.38
CA ASP A 549 28.33 3.64 22.98
C ASP A 549 27.26 4.68 22.54
N ASP A 550 26.75 5.48 23.48
CA ASP A 550 25.81 6.58 23.23
C ASP A 550 26.28 7.46 22.03
N PRO A 551 25.47 7.61 20.97
CA PRO A 551 25.93 8.23 19.73
C PRO A 551 25.89 9.77 19.77
N ALA A 552 26.79 10.39 19.01
CA ALA A 552 26.67 11.77 18.60
C ALA A 552 26.24 11.84 17.13
N HIS A 553 25.29 12.71 16.81
CA HIS A 553 24.79 12.93 15.46
C HIS A 553 25.01 14.38 15.03
N GLU A 554 25.30 14.63 13.76
CA GLU A 554 25.45 15.97 13.18
C GLU A 554 24.27 16.28 12.26
N TYR A 555 23.44 17.26 12.64
CA TYR A 555 22.36 17.75 11.81
C TYR A 555 22.90 18.81 10.86
N LEU A 556 22.88 18.50 9.56
CA LEU A 556 23.43 19.36 8.51
C LEU A 556 22.44 20.40 7.99
N ALA A 557 21.14 20.21 8.23
CA ALA A 557 20.09 21.12 7.80
C ALA A 557 19.31 21.67 9.01
N PRO A 558 18.83 22.92 8.93
CA PRO A 558 17.90 23.46 9.91
C PRO A 558 16.53 22.77 9.85
N GLY A 559 15.86 22.63 11.00
CA GLY A 559 14.59 21.93 11.11
C GLY A 559 14.28 21.45 12.53
N GLU A 560 13.06 20.94 12.69
CA GLU A 560 12.63 20.23 13.90
C GLU A 560 12.70 18.73 13.64
N TYR A 561 13.55 18.04 14.42
CA TYR A 561 13.76 16.61 14.32
C TYR A 561 13.19 15.91 15.56
N ILE A 562 12.57 14.75 15.36
CA ILE A 562 12.17 13.87 16.46
C ILE A 562 13.16 12.71 16.46
N ALA A 563 14.11 12.75 17.39
CA ALA A 563 15.02 11.64 17.61
C ALA A 563 14.33 10.61 18.53
N SER A 564 14.43 9.33 18.21
CA SER A 564 13.87 8.23 19.00
C SER A 564 14.92 7.20 19.35
N LEU A 565 14.80 6.64 20.55
CA LEU A 565 15.54 5.47 21.01
C LEU A 565 14.54 4.34 21.23
N THR A 566 14.76 3.21 20.58
CA THR A 566 14.10 1.94 20.91
C THR A 566 15.11 1.06 21.67
N VAL A 567 14.76 0.58 22.85
CA VAL A 567 15.57 -0.39 23.59
C VAL A 567 14.91 -1.76 23.51
N THR A 568 15.70 -2.81 23.34
CA THR A 568 15.23 -4.21 23.36
C THR A 568 15.99 -4.99 24.42
N ASP A 569 15.27 -5.74 25.25
CA ASP A 569 15.84 -6.58 26.31
C ASP A 569 16.22 -7.99 25.83
N ASN A 570 16.81 -8.78 26.73
CA ASN A 570 17.16 -10.18 26.48
C ASN A 570 15.95 -11.10 26.29
N ASP A 571 14.75 -10.63 26.62
CA ASP A 571 13.48 -11.34 26.47
C ASP A 571 12.76 -11.00 25.15
N GLY A 572 13.38 -10.13 24.33
CA GLY A 572 12.87 -9.69 23.03
C GLY A 572 11.75 -8.66 23.09
N LEU A 573 11.46 -8.12 24.28
CA LEU A 573 10.52 -7.02 24.45
C LEU A 573 11.22 -5.69 24.18
N SER A 574 10.45 -4.71 23.74
CA SER A 574 10.99 -3.39 23.44
C SER A 574 10.08 -2.27 23.90
N ASP A 575 10.70 -1.14 24.18
CA ASP A 575 10.05 0.13 24.46
C ASP A 575 10.76 1.26 23.70
N GLN A 576 10.06 2.37 23.50
CA GLN A 576 10.55 3.50 22.73
C GLN A 576 10.26 4.83 23.43
N ASP A 577 11.27 5.70 23.45
CA ASP A 577 11.15 7.08 23.90
C ASP A 577 11.67 8.04 22.83
N SER A 578 11.22 9.29 22.85
CA SER A 578 11.58 10.29 21.84
C SER A 578 11.83 11.68 22.43
N ILE A 579 12.75 12.43 21.80
CA ILE A 579 13.08 13.80 22.16
C ILE A 579 13.09 14.70 20.91
N ALA A 580 12.55 15.91 21.06
CA ALA A 580 12.61 16.93 20.02
C ALA A 580 13.97 17.62 20.00
N VAL A 581 14.54 17.77 18.80
CA VAL A 581 15.79 18.47 18.53
C VAL A 581 15.50 19.61 17.55
N SER A 582 15.72 20.85 18.00
CA SER A 582 15.45 22.07 17.23
C SER A 582 16.75 22.66 16.69
N VAL A 583 16.96 22.56 15.38
CA VAL A 583 18.13 23.12 14.67
C VAL A 583 17.70 24.42 13.97
N LEU A 584 18.35 25.52 14.35
CA LEU A 584 17.95 26.87 13.95
C LEU A 584 18.40 27.19 12.52
N ASN A 585 17.53 27.91 11.78
CA ASN A 585 17.79 28.43 10.43
C ASN A 585 18.45 29.82 10.48
N ARG A 586 19.47 30.07 9.66
CA ARG A 586 20.06 31.39 9.43
C ARG A 586 19.34 32.07 8.26
N ALA A 587 19.11 33.38 8.37
CA ALA A 587 18.61 34.13 7.23
C ALA A 587 19.69 34.21 6.13
N PRO A 588 19.32 34.19 4.85
CA PRO A 588 20.25 34.39 3.75
C PRO A 588 20.83 35.81 3.80
N MET A 589 21.92 36.05 3.07
CA MET A 589 22.52 37.38 2.88
C MET A 589 22.17 37.90 1.49
N ALA A 590 21.46 39.02 1.41
CA ALA A 590 21.10 39.65 0.14
C ALA A 590 22.21 40.60 -0.33
N VAL A 591 22.63 40.47 -1.59
CA VAL A 591 23.64 41.33 -2.22
C VAL A 591 23.12 41.77 -3.58
N ILE A 592 23.13 43.08 -3.82
CA ILE A 592 22.62 43.72 -5.03
C ILE A 592 23.73 44.55 -5.70
N ALA A 593 23.78 44.49 -7.02
CA ALA A 593 24.48 45.43 -7.89
C ALA A 593 23.59 45.79 -9.10
N GLY A 594 23.88 46.93 -9.74
CA GLY A 594 23.18 47.37 -10.94
C GLY A 594 24.09 48.23 -11.82
N ASP A 595 23.92 48.13 -13.14
CA ASP A 595 24.67 48.92 -14.13
C ASP A 595 23.82 49.17 -15.40
N PRO A 596 23.70 50.43 -15.88
CA PRO A 596 24.09 51.69 -15.23
C PRO A 596 23.13 52.10 -14.10
N LEU A 597 23.61 52.87 -13.11
CA LEU A 597 22.76 53.44 -12.05
C LEU A 597 22.25 54.86 -12.38
N THR A 598 22.73 55.45 -13.47
CA THR A 598 22.35 56.81 -13.88
C THR A 598 22.31 56.92 -15.40
N GLY A 599 21.34 57.62 -15.97
CA GLY A 599 21.25 57.86 -17.42
C GLY A 599 19.96 58.58 -17.82
N GLN A 600 19.73 58.77 -19.12
CA GLN A 600 18.51 59.43 -19.61
C GLN A 600 17.38 58.43 -19.83
N ALA A 601 16.13 58.88 -19.69
CA ALA A 601 14.98 58.09 -20.10
C ALA A 601 15.00 57.88 -21.62
N ALA A 602 14.77 56.67 -22.15
CA ALA A 602 14.54 55.42 -21.42
C ALA A 602 15.88 54.74 -20.99
N LEU A 603 16.03 54.42 -19.69
CA LEU A 603 17.24 53.82 -19.12
C LEU A 603 17.03 52.33 -18.82
N GLU A 604 17.74 51.46 -19.54
CA GLU A 604 17.79 50.03 -19.23
C GLU A 604 18.89 49.75 -18.20
N VAL A 605 18.54 49.13 -17.06
CA VAL A 605 19.46 48.74 -15.98
C VAL A 605 19.51 47.22 -15.86
N THR A 606 20.71 46.65 -15.87
CA THR A 606 20.93 45.23 -15.57
C THR A 606 21.25 45.07 -14.09
N PHE A 607 20.51 44.19 -13.40
CA PHE A 607 20.71 43.89 -11.99
C PHE A 607 21.45 42.56 -11.78
N ASP A 608 22.32 42.53 -10.77
CA ASP A 608 23.13 41.37 -10.41
C ASP A 608 22.93 41.03 -8.92
N SER A 609 22.45 39.82 -8.65
CA SER A 609 22.29 39.25 -7.31
C SER A 609 23.31 38.17 -6.97
N SER A 610 24.32 37.93 -7.83
CA SER A 610 25.24 36.79 -7.73
C SER A 610 26.07 36.73 -6.44
N GLY A 611 26.16 37.83 -5.69
CA GLY A 611 26.77 37.87 -4.36
C GLY A 611 25.87 37.36 -3.23
N SER A 612 24.57 37.14 -3.50
CA SER A 612 23.61 36.67 -2.50
C SER A 612 23.82 35.19 -2.22
N LYS A 613 23.80 34.81 -0.94
CA LYS A 613 24.06 33.43 -0.52
C LYS A 613 23.40 33.13 0.82
N ASP A 614 23.21 31.85 1.08
CA ASP A 614 22.89 31.33 2.41
C ASP A 614 24.10 30.55 2.93
N ASP A 615 24.40 30.70 4.22
CA ASP A 615 25.49 30.00 4.90
C ASP A 615 25.02 28.63 5.46
N ASP A 616 23.72 28.32 5.42
CA ASP A 616 23.19 27.02 5.83
C ASP A 616 23.44 25.95 4.75
N PRO A 617 24.00 24.78 5.13
CA PRO A 617 24.24 23.69 4.19
C PRO A 617 22.90 23.21 3.59
N GLN A 618 22.87 23.01 2.27
CA GLN A 618 21.70 22.54 1.52
C GLN A 618 20.50 23.52 1.44
N SER A 619 20.67 24.77 1.87
CA SER A 619 19.66 25.82 1.66
C SER A 619 19.62 26.28 0.19
N SER A 620 18.42 26.59 -0.31
CA SER A 620 18.20 27.20 -1.62
C SER A 620 17.55 28.57 -1.48
N ILE A 621 18.09 29.57 -2.16
CA ILE A 621 17.58 30.94 -2.13
C ILE A 621 16.70 31.27 -3.34
N SER A 622 15.74 32.17 -3.14
CA SER A 622 14.86 32.75 -4.15
C SER A 622 14.97 34.28 -4.14
N PHE A 623 14.66 34.92 -5.27
CA PHE A 623 14.82 36.36 -5.48
C PHE A 623 13.47 37.00 -5.73
N ASP A 624 13.22 38.15 -5.11
CA ASP A 624 12.09 39.03 -5.37
C ASP A 624 12.59 40.47 -5.48
N TRP A 625 12.30 41.09 -6.62
CA TRP A 625 12.72 42.44 -6.98
C TRP A 625 11.53 43.38 -7.01
N ASP A 626 11.66 44.53 -6.37
CA ASP A 626 10.80 45.70 -6.56
C ASP A 626 11.66 46.81 -7.17
N PHE A 627 11.38 47.25 -8.39
CA PHE A 627 12.19 48.27 -9.08
C PHE A 627 11.87 49.71 -8.62
N GLY A 628 10.86 49.91 -7.77
CA GLY A 628 10.50 51.21 -7.21
C GLY A 628 9.65 52.10 -8.14
N ASP A 629 9.31 51.63 -9.34
CA ASP A 629 8.39 52.28 -10.29
C ASP A 629 7.04 51.54 -10.42
N GLY A 630 6.83 50.50 -9.59
CA GLY A 630 5.65 49.64 -9.60
C GLY A 630 5.83 48.33 -10.38
N ALA A 631 6.97 48.13 -11.05
CA ALA A 631 7.33 46.84 -11.67
C ALA A 631 8.14 45.95 -10.71
N SER A 632 8.06 44.64 -10.92
CA SER A 632 8.76 43.62 -10.12
C SER A 632 9.31 42.47 -10.97
N SER A 633 10.20 41.65 -10.39
CA SER A 633 10.74 40.44 -11.02
C SER A 633 11.13 39.39 -9.99
N THR A 634 11.14 38.11 -10.38
CA THR A 634 11.66 37.00 -9.57
C THR A 634 12.88 36.34 -10.20
N GLU A 635 13.42 36.90 -11.27
CA GLU A 635 14.64 36.39 -11.91
C GLU A 635 15.87 36.70 -11.04
N ALA A 636 16.89 35.84 -11.07
CA ALA A 636 18.12 36.09 -10.32
C ALA A 636 18.84 37.35 -10.82
N MET A 637 18.87 37.59 -12.13
CA MET A 637 19.59 38.71 -12.74
C MET A 637 18.72 39.39 -13.80
N PRO A 638 17.70 40.17 -13.40
CA PRO A 638 16.78 40.80 -14.34
C PRO A 638 17.38 42.03 -15.01
N THR A 639 16.81 42.41 -16.15
CA THR A 639 16.94 43.76 -16.72
C THR A 639 15.62 44.51 -16.54
N HIS A 640 15.70 45.84 -16.33
CA HIS A 640 14.51 46.69 -16.20
C HIS A 640 14.68 48.02 -16.93
N LEU A 641 13.61 48.50 -17.58
CA LEU A 641 13.60 49.72 -18.40
C LEU A 641 12.81 50.84 -17.70
N TYR A 642 13.51 51.87 -17.22
CA TYR A 642 12.88 53.07 -16.66
C TYR A 642 12.55 54.07 -17.78
N THR A 643 11.26 54.24 -18.07
CA THR A 643 10.77 55.08 -19.19
C THR A 643 10.53 56.54 -18.81
N THR A 644 10.42 56.84 -17.51
CA THR A 644 10.14 58.19 -17.00
C THR A 644 11.33 58.69 -16.21
N ALA A 645 11.67 59.97 -16.37
CA ALA A 645 12.69 60.62 -15.55
C ALA A 645 12.28 60.63 -14.07
N GLY A 646 13.21 60.28 -13.17
CA GLY A 646 12.94 60.14 -11.74
C GLY A 646 14.07 59.41 -11.00
N ASP A 647 14.04 59.47 -9.67
CA ASP A 647 14.88 58.65 -8.80
C ASP A 647 14.10 57.44 -8.30
N TYR A 648 14.64 56.24 -8.52
CA TYR A 648 14.04 54.96 -8.16
C TYR A 648 14.91 54.23 -7.13
N THR A 649 14.27 53.52 -6.21
CA THR A 649 14.95 52.64 -5.25
C THR A 649 14.56 51.20 -5.54
N ALA A 650 15.45 50.47 -6.22
CA ALA A 650 15.26 49.05 -6.45
C ALA A 650 15.64 48.27 -5.20
N THR A 651 14.76 47.35 -4.77
CA THR A 651 14.91 46.49 -3.60
C THR A 651 14.99 45.04 -4.04
N LEU A 652 16.03 44.34 -3.59
CA LEU A 652 16.16 42.89 -3.70
C LEU A 652 15.84 42.27 -2.34
N THR A 653 14.87 41.36 -2.31
CA THR A 653 14.62 40.47 -1.17
C THR A 653 15.05 39.06 -1.55
N VAL A 654 15.93 38.47 -0.74
CA VAL A 654 16.37 37.08 -0.89
C VAL A 654 15.74 36.27 0.22
N THR A 655 15.06 35.18 -0.14
CA THR A 655 14.36 34.30 0.81
C THR A 655 14.84 32.86 0.64
N ASP A 656 15.21 32.21 1.73
CA ASP A 656 15.58 30.79 1.73
C ASP A 656 14.35 29.87 1.65
N ASN A 657 14.58 28.56 1.57
CA ASN A 657 13.51 27.55 1.52
C ASN A 657 12.81 27.30 2.86
N LEU A 658 13.21 28.00 3.94
CA LEU A 658 12.59 27.97 5.27
C LEU A 658 11.96 29.32 5.65
N ALA A 659 11.78 30.20 4.67
CA ALA A 659 11.12 31.49 4.76
C ALA A 659 11.84 32.54 5.63
N ALA A 660 13.12 32.36 5.95
CA ALA A 660 13.92 33.49 6.45
C ALA A 660 14.41 34.32 5.26
N SER A 661 14.49 35.63 5.46
CA SER A 661 14.74 36.58 4.38
C SER A 661 15.65 37.73 4.81
N ASP A 662 16.38 38.27 3.85
CA ASP A 662 17.14 39.51 3.96
C ASP A 662 16.85 40.42 2.75
N SER A 663 16.94 41.74 2.94
CA SER A 663 16.61 42.71 1.89
C SER A 663 17.68 43.80 1.79
N VAL A 664 18.00 44.20 0.55
CA VAL A 664 18.98 45.24 0.25
C VAL A 664 18.51 46.12 -0.91
N ASN A 665 18.87 47.42 -0.87
CA ASN A 665 18.38 48.41 -1.83
C ASN A 665 19.53 49.05 -2.61
N ILE A 666 19.24 49.48 -3.85
CA ILE A 666 20.12 50.30 -4.69
C ILE A 666 19.32 51.43 -5.34
N ASN A 667 19.95 52.59 -5.55
CA ASN A 667 19.30 53.76 -6.14
C ASN A 667 19.66 53.92 -7.63
N ILE A 668 18.66 54.25 -8.45
CA ILE A 668 18.76 54.51 -9.88
C ILE A 668 18.27 55.93 -10.16
N SER A 669 18.99 56.71 -10.95
CA SER A 669 18.63 58.10 -11.29
C SER A 669 18.46 58.28 -12.79
N VAL A 670 17.27 58.71 -13.22
CA VAL A 670 16.88 58.81 -14.63
C VAL A 670 16.59 60.27 -15.01
N ASP A 671 17.36 60.80 -15.96
CA ASP A 671 17.27 62.18 -16.46
C ASP A 671 16.27 62.32 -17.63
N ALA A 672 15.72 63.53 -17.84
CA ALA A 672 14.83 63.82 -18.97
C ALA A 672 15.57 63.97 -20.33
N PRO A 673 14.91 63.71 -21.49
CA PRO A 673 15.51 63.89 -22.81
C PRO A 673 15.80 65.37 -23.18
N PRO A 674 16.76 65.67 -24.10
CA PRO A 674 17.08 67.04 -24.53
C PRO A 674 16.13 67.61 -25.60
N PHE A 675 15.94 68.95 -25.61
CA PHE A 675 15.12 69.70 -26.58
C PHE A 675 15.93 70.76 -27.35
N ILE A 676 15.49 71.11 -28.57
CA ILE A 676 15.98 72.26 -29.34
C ILE A 676 14.86 73.28 -29.62
N ASN A 677 15.12 74.57 -29.40
CA ASN A 677 14.21 75.67 -29.79
C ASN A 677 14.68 76.27 -31.12
N GLN A 678 13.77 76.40 -32.09
CA GLN A 678 14.05 76.74 -33.48
C GLN A 678 13.29 78.02 -33.86
N VAL A 679 14.01 79.06 -34.25
CA VAL A 679 13.44 80.38 -34.55
C VAL A 679 13.20 80.55 -36.04
N ALA A 680 12.34 81.50 -36.41
CA ALA A 680 12.11 81.82 -37.83
C ALA A 680 13.44 82.27 -38.49
N TYR A 681 13.61 82.02 -39.79
CA TYR A 681 14.78 82.47 -40.57
C TYR A 681 14.44 83.53 -41.61
N GLY A 682 13.16 83.81 -41.83
CA GLY A 682 12.71 84.80 -42.80
C GLY A 682 11.22 85.13 -42.66
N GLU A 683 10.78 86.06 -43.50
CA GLU A 683 9.40 86.54 -43.51
C GLU A 683 8.93 86.85 -44.95
N ILE A 684 7.63 86.69 -45.20
CA ILE A 684 6.95 87.03 -46.46
C ILE A 684 5.88 88.07 -46.16
N PHE A 685 6.10 89.28 -46.65
CA PHE A 685 5.16 90.39 -46.51
C PHE A 685 4.12 90.37 -47.62
N THR A 686 2.84 90.19 -47.24
CA THR A 686 1.74 90.15 -48.21
C THR A 686 0.84 91.38 -48.06
N ALA A 687 0.45 91.75 -46.83
CA ALA A 687 -0.39 92.91 -46.54
C ALA A 687 -0.20 93.43 -45.10
N GLY A 688 -0.34 94.75 -44.89
CA GLY A 688 -0.09 95.42 -43.60
C GLY A 688 1.20 96.27 -43.60
N THR A 689 1.51 96.86 -42.45
CA THR A 689 2.78 97.55 -42.17
C THR A 689 3.46 96.85 -40.99
N VAL A 690 4.71 96.44 -41.17
CA VAL A 690 5.49 95.78 -40.12
C VAL A 690 6.50 96.78 -39.55
N SER A 691 6.57 96.85 -38.21
CA SER A 691 7.58 97.59 -37.45
C SER A 691 8.36 96.62 -36.56
N GLY A 692 9.68 96.63 -36.68
CA GLY A 692 10.56 95.61 -36.09
C GLY A 692 10.84 94.44 -37.04
N ASN A 693 11.77 93.57 -36.67
CA ASN A 693 12.13 92.34 -37.39
C ASN A 693 11.67 91.12 -36.59
N TYR A 694 11.38 90.00 -37.24
CA TYR A 694 11.08 88.75 -36.52
C TYR A 694 12.20 88.32 -35.55
N GLN A 695 13.47 88.69 -35.81
CA GLN A 695 14.60 88.50 -34.89
C GLN A 695 14.35 89.19 -33.54
N ASP A 696 13.62 90.30 -33.54
CA ASP A 696 13.21 91.01 -32.33
C ASP A 696 12.18 90.22 -31.52
N SER A 697 11.54 89.20 -32.10
CA SER A 697 10.63 88.30 -31.41
C SER A 697 11.23 86.91 -31.12
N ALA A 698 12.53 86.74 -31.33
CA ALA A 698 13.20 85.48 -30.98
C ALA A 698 13.34 85.37 -29.45
N LEU A 699 13.04 84.17 -28.93
CA LEU A 699 13.29 83.66 -27.56
C LEU A 699 13.58 84.74 -26.49
N ASP A 700 12.52 85.18 -25.79
CA ASP A 700 12.54 86.08 -24.61
C ASP A 700 13.64 87.15 -24.64
N SER A 701 13.78 87.84 -25.77
CA SER A 701 14.81 88.87 -25.99
C SER A 701 14.38 90.26 -25.50
N GLY A 702 13.18 90.37 -24.91
CA GLY A 702 12.57 91.63 -24.45
C GLY A 702 12.24 92.61 -25.59
N SER A 703 12.34 92.18 -26.84
CA SER A 703 12.01 92.96 -28.04
C SER A 703 10.70 92.43 -28.66
N SER A 704 10.11 93.16 -29.60
CA SER A 704 8.83 92.74 -30.19
C SER A 704 8.64 93.24 -31.62
N GLN A 705 8.05 92.42 -32.48
CA GLN A 705 7.62 92.80 -33.82
C GLN A 705 6.13 93.21 -33.78
N THR A 706 5.79 94.37 -34.35
CA THR A 706 4.39 94.81 -34.45
C THR A 706 3.94 94.82 -35.90
N ILE A 707 2.79 94.21 -36.17
CA ILE A 707 2.18 94.13 -37.50
C ILE A 707 0.85 94.87 -37.42
N THR A 708 0.71 95.92 -38.22
CA THR A 708 -0.47 96.79 -38.27
C THR A 708 -1.20 96.58 -39.59
N GLU A 709 -2.52 96.56 -39.55
CA GLU A 709 -3.34 96.46 -40.75
C GLU A 709 -3.08 97.58 -41.76
N ARG A 710 -3.50 97.34 -43.01
CA ARG A 710 -3.53 98.36 -44.05
C ARG A 710 -4.95 98.56 -44.56
N GLN A 711 -5.31 99.82 -44.80
CA GLN A 711 -6.59 100.18 -45.41
C GLN A 711 -6.57 100.04 -46.95
N SER A 712 -7.63 99.48 -47.53
CA SER A 712 -7.84 99.39 -48.98
C SER A 712 -8.18 100.75 -49.63
N GLY A 713 -7.85 100.90 -50.91
CA GLY A 713 -8.06 102.14 -51.68
C GLY A 713 -9.50 102.33 -52.18
N GLY A 714 -9.94 103.57 -52.42
CA GLY A 714 -11.26 103.88 -53.02
C GLY A 714 -12.14 104.82 -52.18
N LYS A 715 -13.46 104.79 -52.44
CA LYS A 715 -14.48 105.59 -51.71
C LYS A 715 -14.56 105.11 -50.26
N LYS A 716 -14.64 106.03 -49.29
CA LYS A 716 -14.59 105.74 -47.84
C LYS A 716 -15.56 104.63 -47.40
N GLN A 717 -16.78 104.61 -47.95
CA GLN A 717 -17.81 103.60 -47.64
C GLN A 717 -17.53 102.17 -48.16
N ASN A 718 -16.52 102.01 -49.03
CA ASN A 718 -16.15 100.73 -49.63
C ASN A 718 -14.76 100.26 -49.20
N ARG A 719 -14.12 100.97 -48.26
CA ARG A 719 -12.80 100.59 -47.74
C ARG A 719 -12.96 99.51 -46.67
N PHE A 720 -11.94 98.67 -46.58
CA PHE A 720 -11.78 97.58 -45.60
C PHE A 720 -10.32 97.56 -45.12
N SER A 721 -10.08 97.09 -43.90
CA SER A 721 -8.74 96.72 -43.39
C SER A 721 -8.37 95.34 -43.89
N TYR A 722 -7.08 95.06 -43.99
CA TYR A 722 -6.57 93.70 -44.22
C TYR A 722 -5.11 93.60 -43.79
N LEU A 723 -4.73 92.42 -43.30
CA LEU A 723 -3.39 92.06 -42.90
C LEU A 723 -3.10 90.62 -43.30
N THR A 724 -1.90 90.38 -43.81
CA THR A 724 -1.40 89.04 -44.06
C THR A 724 0.12 89.05 -43.96
N HIS A 725 0.65 88.31 -43.00
CA HIS A 725 2.09 88.21 -42.76
C HIS A 725 2.47 86.77 -42.45
N THR A 726 3.61 86.31 -42.99
CA THR A 726 4.05 84.92 -42.82
C THR A 726 5.49 84.85 -42.37
N TRP A 727 5.76 84.11 -41.30
CA TRP A 727 7.10 83.73 -40.84
C TRP A 727 7.51 82.36 -41.39
N LEU A 728 8.80 82.21 -41.70
CA LEU A 728 9.40 81.01 -42.25
C LEU A 728 10.30 80.35 -41.21
N PHE A 729 10.06 79.08 -40.90
CA PHE A 729 10.89 78.26 -40.01
C PHE A 729 11.52 77.12 -40.79
N SER A 730 12.74 76.76 -40.41
CA SER A 730 13.38 75.52 -40.84
C SER A 730 13.54 74.68 -39.60
N ILE A 731 12.73 73.63 -39.46
CA ILE A 731 12.71 72.81 -38.25
C ILE A 731 13.33 71.43 -38.44
N ALA A 732 14.12 71.01 -37.47
CA ALA A 732 14.52 69.64 -37.24
C ALA A 732 13.31 68.79 -36.86
N ALA A 733 13.30 67.56 -37.36
CA ALA A 733 12.32 66.56 -37.00
C ALA A 733 12.43 66.24 -35.49
N GLY A 734 11.30 65.91 -34.86
CA GLY A 734 11.24 65.51 -33.46
C GLY A 734 9.96 64.72 -33.17
N ASN A 735 9.97 63.96 -32.08
CA ASN A 735 8.80 63.17 -31.64
C ASN A 735 7.70 64.07 -31.05
N LEU A 736 8.11 65.13 -30.33
CA LEU A 736 7.24 66.24 -29.96
C LEU A 736 7.73 67.50 -30.67
N VAL A 737 6.87 68.09 -31.50
CA VAL A 737 7.13 69.37 -32.18
C VAL A 737 6.01 70.35 -31.81
N GLU A 738 6.35 71.41 -31.09
CA GLU A 738 5.38 72.41 -30.61
C GLU A 738 5.76 73.80 -31.09
N LEU A 739 4.82 74.49 -31.75
CA LEU A 739 4.93 75.90 -32.05
C LEU A 739 4.58 76.70 -30.80
N HIS A 740 5.36 77.73 -30.49
CA HIS A 740 5.17 78.65 -29.38
C HIS A 740 5.20 80.09 -29.86
N LEU A 741 4.21 80.87 -29.42
CA LEU A 741 4.05 82.27 -29.77
C LEU A 741 3.50 83.06 -28.58
N ASP A 742 4.19 84.12 -28.16
CA ASP A 742 3.62 85.15 -27.29
C ASP A 742 3.14 86.33 -28.15
N ALA A 743 1.84 86.61 -28.10
CA ALA A 743 1.20 87.62 -28.92
C ALA A 743 0.22 88.48 -28.12
N SER A 744 0.18 89.78 -28.44
CA SER A 744 -0.75 90.74 -27.86
C SER A 744 -1.42 91.63 -28.92
N MET A 745 -2.73 91.88 -28.79
CA MET A 745 -3.50 92.65 -29.78
C MET A 745 -3.97 94.00 -29.23
N SER A 746 -3.81 95.05 -30.03
CA SER A 746 -4.18 96.44 -29.68
C SER A 746 -5.39 96.96 -30.49
N VAL A 747 -6.58 96.48 -30.09
CA VAL A 747 -7.95 97.06 -30.21
C VAL A 747 -8.63 97.32 -31.59
N SER A 748 -9.62 96.46 -31.91
CA SER A 748 -11.04 96.75 -32.23
C SER A 748 -11.91 95.54 -31.79
N PRO A 749 -13.15 95.69 -31.26
CA PRO A 749 -14.00 94.55 -30.86
C PRO A 749 -14.63 93.78 -32.02
N ASP A 750 -14.51 94.31 -33.24
CA ASP A 750 -15.32 93.90 -34.37
C ASP A 750 -14.64 92.83 -35.25
N ASP A 751 -13.31 92.67 -35.15
CA ASP A 751 -12.48 91.87 -36.07
C ASP A 751 -11.53 90.92 -35.30
N GLN A 752 -11.23 89.74 -35.87
CA GLN A 752 -10.27 88.75 -35.32
C GLN A 752 -9.04 88.57 -36.21
N MET A 753 -7.89 88.24 -35.61
CA MET A 753 -6.68 87.83 -36.32
C MET A 753 -6.49 86.32 -36.22
N ILE A 754 -6.49 85.62 -37.35
CA ILE A 754 -6.32 84.17 -37.41
C ILE A 754 -4.84 83.82 -37.55
N LEU A 755 -4.37 82.99 -36.63
CA LEU A 755 -3.07 82.33 -36.70
C LEU A 755 -3.24 80.93 -37.27
N SER A 756 -2.47 80.67 -38.32
CA SER A 756 -2.48 79.41 -39.03
C SER A 756 -1.06 78.97 -39.35
N TYR A 757 -0.81 77.65 -39.36
CA TYR A 757 0.47 77.10 -39.77
C TYR A 757 0.31 76.25 -41.03
N SER A 758 1.40 76.13 -41.80
CA SER A 758 1.50 75.26 -42.96
C SER A 758 2.79 74.45 -42.85
N VAL A 759 2.67 73.15 -43.10
CA VAL A 759 3.78 72.19 -43.16
C VAL A 759 4.06 71.71 -44.59
N ASP A 760 3.35 72.27 -45.58
CA ASP A 760 3.36 71.86 -46.99
C ASP A 760 3.82 73.02 -47.90
N ASN A 761 4.80 73.79 -47.42
CA ASN A 761 5.39 74.91 -48.17
C ASN A 761 4.36 76.00 -48.57
N GLY A 762 3.30 76.17 -47.76
CA GLY A 762 2.25 77.16 -47.94
C GLY A 762 1.12 76.77 -48.90
N ALA A 763 0.98 75.49 -49.26
CA ALA A 763 -0.11 75.02 -50.10
C ALA A 763 -1.45 74.99 -49.33
N ASN A 764 -1.43 74.55 -48.07
CA ASN A 764 -2.58 74.55 -47.17
C ASN A 764 -2.19 75.09 -45.79
N PHE A 765 -3.09 75.88 -45.20
CA PHE A 765 -2.91 76.45 -43.86
C PHE A 765 -3.96 75.88 -42.90
N SER A 766 -3.52 75.51 -41.69
CA SER A 766 -4.35 75.02 -40.60
C SER A 766 -4.41 76.06 -39.48
N ASP A 767 -5.60 76.52 -39.14
CA ASP A 767 -5.81 77.51 -38.08
C ASP A 767 -5.62 76.86 -36.70
N PHE A 768 -4.87 77.52 -35.80
CA PHE A 768 -4.68 77.03 -34.42
C PHE A 768 -5.07 78.05 -33.34
N ALA A 769 -5.18 79.34 -33.69
CA ALA A 769 -5.64 80.37 -32.77
C ALA A 769 -6.31 81.52 -33.51
N ALA A 770 -7.27 82.16 -32.86
CA ALA A 770 -7.92 83.38 -33.31
C ALA A 770 -7.81 84.42 -32.19
N LEU A 771 -7.19 85.55 -32.46
CA LEU A 771 -6.94 86.61 -31.48
C LEU A 771 -8.00 87.69 -31.60
N SER A 772 -8.48 88.16 -30.46
CA SER A 772 -9.45 89.24 -30.32
C SER A 772 -8.87 90.40 -29.49
N SER A 773 -9.54 91.55 -29.53
CA SER A 773 -9.12 92.73 -28.78
C SER A 773 -8.91 92.46 -27.28
N GLY A 774 -7.70 92.73 -26.79
CA GLY A 774 -7.31 92.59 -25.37
C GLY A 774 -6.59 91.30 -25.04
N ASP A 775 -6.42 90.40 -25.99
CA ASP A 775 -5.65 89.18 -25.81
C ASP A 775 -4.16 89.50 -25.62
N SER A 776 -3.55 88.88 -24.61
CA SER A 776 -2.12 88.89 -24.31
C SER A 776 -1.77 87.53 -23.70
N ASN A 777 -1.57 86.52 -24.54
CA ASN A 777 -1.41 85.13 -24.11
C ASN A 777 -0.20 84.46 -24.77
N HIS A 778 0.25 83.38 -24.12
CA HIS A 778 1.07 82.37 -24.76
C HIS A 778 0.18 81.43 -25.56
N TYR A 779 0.48 81.28 -26.83
CA TYR A 779 -0.16 80.34 -27.73
C TYR A 779 0.82 79.22 -28.04
N SER A 780 0.35 77.99 -27.87
CA SER A 780 1.07 76.82 -28.35
C SER A 780 0.18 75.95 -29.22
N ALA A 781 0.78 75.32 -30.22
CA ALA A 781 0.11 74.36 -31.07
C ALA A 781 1.03 73.16 -31.34
N PRO A 782 0.56 71.93 -31.10
CA PRO A 782 1.28 70.75 -31.57
C PRO A 782 1.29 70.77 -33.10
N LEU A 783 2.47 70.68 -33.69
CA LEU A 783 2.60 70.39 -35.11
C LEU A 783 2.46 68.88 -35.32
N PRO A 784 2.02 68.42 -36.51
CA PRO A 784 1.99 67.00 -36.81
C PRO A 784 3.33 66.32 -36.48
N GLN A 785 3.28 65.11 -35.92
CA GLN A 785 4.49 64.38 -35.54
C GLN A 785 5.37 64.11 -36.77
N GLY A 786 6.69 64.24 -36.62
CA GLY A 786 7.66 64.02 -37.71
C GLY A 786 7.76 65.15 -38.74
N VAL A 787 7.07 66.29 -38.55
CA VAL A 787 7.25 67.47 -39.41
C VAL A 787 8.70 67.93 -39.34
N SER A 788 9.30 68.14 -40.50
CA SER A 788 10.65 68.66 -40.66
C SER A 788 10.77 69.52 -41.91
N GLY A 789 11.79 70.36 -41.97
CA GLY A 789 11.98 71.29 -43.08
C GLY A 789 11.17 72.58 -42.90
N GLU A 790 10.62 73.10 -44.01
CA GLU A 790 10.01 74.44 -44.02
C GLU A 790 8.60 74.42 -43.41
N VAL A 791 8.43 75.14 -42.30
CA VAL A 791 7.13 75.41 -41.68
C VAL A 791 6.83 76.90 -41.81
N ARG A 792 5.60 77.24 -42.21
CA ARG A 792 5.15 78.63 -42.35
C ARG A 792 4.10 78.94 -41.31
N LEU A 793 4.31 79.99 -40.53
CA LEU A 793 3.30 80.55 -39.65
C LEU A 793 2.71 81.78 -40.34
N LYS A 794 1.41 81.80 -40.61
CA LYS A 794 0.70 82.93 -41.20
C LYS A 794 -0.26 83.53 -40.18
N ILE A 795 -0.26 84.85 -40.13
CA ILE A 795 -1.33 85.64 -39.53
C ILE A 795 -2.15 86.32 -40.63
N GLU A 796 -3.47 86.24 -40.52
CA GLU A 796 -4.40 86.83 -41.48
C GLU A 796 -5.60 87.45 -40.77
N ASP A 797 -6.04 88.59 -41.31
CA ASP A 797 -7.26 89.26 -40.88
C ASP A 797 -8.51 88.43 -41.27
N SER A 798 -9.38 88.15 -40.29
CA SER A 798 -10.54 87.27 -40.44
C SER A 798 -11.69 87.88 -41.25
N ASP A 799 -11.73 89.20 -41.38
CA ASP A 799 -12.80 89.89 -42.10
C ASP A 799 -12.24 91.00 -43.02
N GLN A 800 -12.92 91.23 -44.15
CA GLN A 800 -12.52 92.29 -45.11
C GLN A 800 -13.75 93.10 -45.53
N SER A 801 -14.66 93.33 -44.58
CA SER A 801 -15.99 93.87 -44.84
C SER A 801 -15.96 95.37 -45.18
N ALA A 802 -16.65 95.76 -46.25
CA ALA A 802 -16.72 97.15 -46.69
C ALA A 802 -17.47 98.04 -45.68
N GLY A 803 -16.80 99.07 -45.16
CA GLY A 803 -17.40 100.09 -44.28
C GLY A 803 -17.03 99.98 -42.79
N ASN A 804 -16.28 98.94 -42.40
CA ASN A 804 -15.71 98.77 -41.07
C ASN A 804 -14.27 99.32 -41.03
N ASN A 805 -14.08 100.65 -40.95
CA ASN A 805 -12.73 101.22 -41.08
C ASN A 805 -12.54 102.60 -40.43
N THR A 806 -12.46 102.63 -39.10
CA THR A 806 -12.04 103.86 -38.38
C THR A 806 -10.77 103.71 -37.54
N SER A 807 -10.28 102.49 -37.31
CA SER A 807 -9.01 102.15 -36.66
C SER A 807 -8.30 101.06 -37.48
N LEU A 808 -6.97 101.08 -37.50
CA LEU A 808 -6.17 99.97 -38.01
C LEU A 808 -5.71 99.17 -36.81
N ASP A 809 -5.95 97.87 -36.80
CA ASP A 809 -5.58 97.02 -35.69
C ASP A 809 -4.11 96.64 -35.78
N SER A 810 -3.48 96.41 -34.62
CA SER A 810 -2.09 95.96 -34.57
C SER A 810 -1.92 94.80 -33.60
N ILE A 811 -1.11 93.82 -34.01
CA ILE A 811 -0.67 92.70 -33.19
C ILE A 811 0.84 92.82 -32.94
N THR A 812 1.25 92.60 -31.69
CA THR A 812 2.63 92.61 -31.24
C THR A 812 3.06 91.20 -30.84
N ILE A 813 4.17 90.75 -31.39
CA ILE A 813 4.77 89.42 -31.18
C ILE A 813 6.10 89.58 -30.45
N SER A 814 6.28 88.87 -29.32
CA SER A 814 7.47 89.01 -28.47
C SER A 814 8.31 87.74 -28.32
N ASN A 815 7.72 86.57 -28.53
CA ASN A 815 8.43 85.30 -28.41
C ASN A 815 7.88 84.32 -29.44
N LEU A 816 8.69 83.88 -30.39
CA LEU A 816 8.27 83.05 -31.49
C LEU A 816 9.33 81.99 -31.81
N TYR A 817 9.00 80.73 -31.53
CA TYR A 817 9.87 79.59 -31.81
C TYR A 817 9.06 78.31 -31.98
N ILE A 818 9.66 77.30 -32.61
CA ILE A 818 9.17 75.92 -32.64
C ILE A 818 10.15 75.08 -31.82
N ARG A 819 9.66 74.34 -30.83
CA ARG A 819 10.44 73.41 -30.02
C ARG A 819 10.32 72.01 -30.61
N SER A 820 11.44 71.33 -30.76
CA SER A 820 11.48 69.91 -31.13
C SER A 820 12.26 69.12 -30.08
N GLU A 821 11.73 67.98 -29.65
CA GLU A 821 12.51 66.98 -28.90
C GLU A 821 13.61 66.41 -29.79
N THR A 822 14.84 66.38 -29.27
CA THR A 822 15.96 65.72 -29.93
C THR A 822 16.32 64.48 -29.14
N ASP A 823 15.81 63.33 -29.57
CA ASP A 823 16.38 62.06 -29.13
C ASP A 823 17.43 61.63 -30.16
N ALA A 824 18.71 61.81 -29.79
CA ALA A 824 19.85 61.47 -30.63
C ALA A 824 20.02 59.96 -30.83
N SER A 825 19.21 59.13 -30.18
CA SER A 825 19.18 57.67 -30.34
C SER A 825 18.18 57.17 -31.38
N LEU A 826 17.28 58.04 -31.87
CA LEU A 826 16.29 57.66 -32.87
C LEU A 826 16.94 57.28 -34.21
N THR A 827 16.47 56.19 -34.81
CA THR A 827 16.85 55.75 -36.16
C THR A 827 15.71 56.02 -37.16
N PRO A 828 16.03 56.32 -38.44
CA PRO A 828 15.01 56.49 -39.47
C PRO A 828 14.11 55.25 -39.58
N PRO A 829 12.82 55.41 -39.92
CA PRO A 829 11.87 54.30 -39.97
C PRO A 829 12.26 53.23 -41.00
N SER A 830 11.72 52.03 -40.82
CA SER A 830 11.80 50.98 -41.84
C SER A 830 10.93 51.35 -43.05
N ALA A 831 11.40 51.04 -44.25
CA ALA A 831 10.67 51.37 -45.47
C ALA A 831 9.37 50.54 -45.58
N PRO A 832 8.23 51.15 -45.93
CA PRO A 832 7.04 50.38 -46.26
C PRO A 832 7.29 49.49 -47.47
N THR A 833 6.65 48.32 -47.49
CA THR A 833 6.78 47.33 -48.58
C THR A 833 5.42 46.98 -49.15
N GLU A 834 5.41 46.17 -50.22
CA GLU A 834 4.18 45.65 -50.84
C GLU A 834 3.21 46.76 -51.27
N LEU A 835 3.73 47.90 -51.73
CA LEU A 835 2.88 48.92 -52.35
C LEU A 835 2.17 48.33 -53.56
N ASN A 836 0.84 48.40 -53.54
CA ASN A 836 -0.06 47.95 -54.59
C ASN A 836 -1.00 49.10 -55.00
N ALA A 837 -0.98 49.46 -56.28
CA ALA A 837 -1.86 50.43 -56.91
C ALA A 837 -2.93 49.69 -57.72
N GLY A 838 -4.20 49.95 -57.43
CA GLY A 838 -5.34 49.33 -58.10
C GLY A 838 -6.34 50.35 -58.64
N VAL A 839 -6.68 50.25 -59.92
CA VAL A 839 -7.68 51.10 -60.57
C VAL A 839 -9.05 50.92 -59.92
N ALA A 840 -9.65 52.03 -59.52
CA ALA A 840 -11.00 52.07 -58.98
C ALA A 840 -12.03 52.61 -59.99
N SER A 841 -11.63 53.60 -60.80
CA SER A 841 -12.49 54.18 -61.83
C SER A 841 -11.68 54.89 -62.92
N SER A 842 -12.37 55.60 -63.81
CA SER A 842 -11.75 56.52 -64.78
C SER A 842 -11.09 57.74 -64.16
N SER A 843 -11.24 57.98 -62.85
CA SER A 843 -10.65 59.15 -62.17
C SER A 843 -10.05 58.82 -60.80
N GLN A 844 -9.84 57.54 -60.49
CA GLN A 844 -9.34 57.12 -59.17
C GLN A 844 -8.49 55.86 -59.20
N ILE A 845 -7.39 55.88 -58.43
CA ILE A 845 -6.55 54.73 -58.10
C ILE A 845 -6.50 54.58 -56.57
N ASN A 846 -6.70 53.36 -56.08
CA ASN A 846 -6.57 53.03 -54.65
C ASN A 846 -5.20 52.41 -54.39
N LEU A 847 -4.53 52.86 -53.35
CA LEU A 847 -3.22 52.38 -52.91
C LEU A 847 -3.37 51.60 -51.61
N ALA A 848 -2.63 50.51 -51.48
CA ALA A 848 -2.43 49.78 -50.23
C ALA A 848 -0.96 49.38 -50.08
N TRP A 849 -0.44 49.36 -48.86
CA TRP A 849 0.94 48.94 -48.57
C TRP A 849 1.04 48.27 -47.19
N MET A 850 2.19 47.64 -46.94
CA MET A 850 2.55 47.08 -45.64
C MET A 850 3.39 48.07 -44.85
N ASP A 851 2.94 48.32 -43.62
CA ASP A 851 3.74 49.01 -42.62
C ASP A 851 4.78 48.05 -42.02
N ASN A 852 6.06 48.43 -42.10
CA ASN A 852 7.17 47.68 -41.51
C ASN A 852 7.85 48.42 -40.37
N SER A 853 7.35 49.62 -40.07
CA SER A 853 7.91 50.47 -39.07
C SER A 853 7.02 50.40 -37.82
N THR A 854 7.62 50.68 -36.67
CA THR A 854 6.89 50.88 -35.41
C THR A 854 7.26 52.21 -34.77
N ASN A 855 8.10 52.99 -35.46
CA ASN A 855 8.66 54.25 -35.00
C ASN A 855 8.48 55.36 -36.06
N GLU A 856 7.57 55.17 -37.01
CA GLU A 856 7.17 56.14 -38.00
C GLU A 856 6.14 57.10 -37.41
N ALA A 857 6.27 58.36 -37.77
CA ALA A 857 5.29 59.39 -37.43
C ALA A 857 4.32 59.64 -38.59
N SER A 858 4.74 59.35 -39.83
CA SER A 858 3.93 59.56 -41.03
C SER A 858 4.38 58.71 -42.23
N PHE A 859 3.45 58.56 -43.19
CA PHE A 859 3.71 58.05 -44.53
C PHE A 859 3.55 59.13 -45.59
N ASN A 860 4.53 59.29 -46.47
CA ASN A 860 4.54 60.28 -47.54
C ASN A 860 4.37 59.60 -48.90
N ILE A 861 3.35 60.01 -49.67
CA ILE A 861 2.99 59.41 -50.95
C ILE A 861 3.48 60.30 -52.09
N GLU A 862 4.27 59.73 -52.98
CA GLU A 862 4.73 60.41 -54.20
C GLU A 862 4.13 59.77 -55.46
N ARG A 863 3.68 60.62 -56.38
CA ARG A 863 3.12 60.24 -57.68
C ARG A 863 4.00 60.74 -58.82
N SER A 864 4.05 59.97 -59.91
CA SER A 864 4.74 60.33 -61.15
C SER A 864 3.96 59.89 -62.39
N LEU A 865 4.13 60.63 -63.49
CA LEU A 865 3.63 60.24 -64.82
C LEU A 865 4.68 59.46 -65.65
N ASN A 866 5.92 59.39 -65.17
CA ASN A 866 7.05 58.84 -65.95
C ASN A 866 8.08 58.07 -65.10
N ALA A 867 7.75 57.80 -63.83
CA ALA A 867 8.58 57.13 -62.83
C ALA A 867 9.96 57.77 -62.54
N THR A 868 10.23 58.99 -63.03
CA THR A 868 11.53 59.67 -62.86
C THR A 868 11.40 61.05 -62.21
N SER A 869 10.28 61.75 -62.44
CA SER A 869 9.96 63.03 -61.81
C SER A 869 8.81 62.82 -60.82
N TRP A 870 9.09 62.95 -59.54
CA TRP A 870 8.17 62.61 -58.45
C TRP A 870 7.60 63.88 -57.81
N THR A 871 6.34 63.83 -57.41
CA THR A 871 5.68 64.90 -56.65
C THR A 871 4.97 64.27 -55.47
N GLN A 872 5.26 64.74 -54.26
CA GLN A 872 4.53 64.33 -53.07
C GLN A 872 3.10 64.88 -53.15
N ILE A 873 2.12 63.97 -53.08
CA ILE A 873 0.69 64.29 -53.21
C ILE A 873 -0.05 64.24 -51.88
N GLN A 874 0.50 63.51 -50.89
CA GLN A 874 -0.12 63.40 -49.56
C GLN A 874 0.88 62.99 -48.48
N THR A 875 0.62 63.43 -47.25
CA THR A 875 1.23 62.91 -46.01
C THR A 875 0.14 62.36 -45.10
N LEU A 876 0.30 61.15 -44.61
CA LEU A 876 -0.67 60.42 -43.79
C LEU A 876 -0.08 60.11 -42.41
N PRO A 877 -0.91 60.00 -41.36
CA PRO A 877 -0.42 59.67 -40.02
C PRO A 877 0.16 58.23 -39.96
N ALA A 878 0.92 57.95 -38.91
CA ALA A 878 1.44 56.61 -38.58
C ALA A 878 0.36 55.51 -38.67
N GLU A 879 0.78 54.26 -38.89
CA GLU A 879 -0.10 53.08 -39.04
C GLU A 879 -1.06 53.12 -40.25
N THR A 880 -1.02 54.18 -41.07
CA THR A 880 -1.87 54.24 -42.27
C THR A 880 -1.31 53.30 -43.34
N THR A 881 -2.17 52.45 -43.89
CA THR A 881 -1.79 51.41 -44.87
C THR A 881 -2.55 51.50 -46.20
N SER A 882 -3.37 52.54 -46.40
CA SER A 882 -4.10 52.75 -47.66
C SER A 882 -4.41 54.21 -47.97
N TYR A 883 -4.61 54.54 -49.25
CA TYR A 883 -4.95 55.88 -49.73
C TYR A 883 -5.70 55.86 -51.06
N ASN A 884 -6.71 56.72 -51.21
CA ASN A 884 -7.48 56.85 -52.46
C ASN A 884 -7.05 58.12 -53.21
N ASP A 885 -6.35 57.97 -54.34
CA ASP A 885 -5.95 59.08 -55.20
C ASP A 885 -7.06 59.38 -56.22
N THR A 886 -7.81 60.46 -55.98
CA THR A 886 -9.00 60.85 -56.77
C THR A 886 -8.75 62.05 -57.68
N GLY A 887 -9.62 62.28 -58.68
CA GLY A 887 -9.52 63.44 -59.58
C GLY A 887 -8.50 63.25 -60.71
N LEU A 888 -8.19 62.00 -61.03
CA LEU A 888 -7.22 61.62 -62.05
C LEU A 888 -7.80 61.74 -63.46
N SER A 889 -6.93 61.96 -64.44
CA SER A 889 -7.27 61.89 -65.86
C SER A 889 -7.59 60.44 -66.25
N ALA A 890 -8.63 60.23 -67.06
CA ALA A 890 -8.97 58.91 -67.60
C ALA A 890 -7.91 58.38 -68.57
N ASP A 891 -7.84 57.05 -68.71
CA ASP A 891 -6.90 56.34 -69.59
C ASP A 891 -5.44 56.80 -69.41
N THR A 892 -5.03 57.05 -68.16
CA THR A 892 -3.70 57.59 -67.83
C THR A 892 -3.00 56.70 -66.82
N LEU A 893 -1.73 56.35 -67.12
CA LEU A 893 -0.85 55.58 -66.25
C LEU A 893 -0.22 56.47 -65.18
N PHE A 894 -0.33 56.08 -63.92
CA PHE A 894 0.30 56.74 -62.77
C PHE A 894 1.21 55.78 -62.02
N TYR A 895 2.39 56.27 -61.62
CA TYR A 895 3.35 55.55 -60.79
C TYR A 895 3.33 56.12 -59.37
N TYR A 896 3.45 55.25 -58.38
CA TYR A 896 3.43 55.58 -56.96
C TYR A 896 4.64 54.99 -56.24
N ARG A 897 5.14 55.71 -55.23
CA ARG A 897 6.06 55.20 -54.21
C ARG A 897 5.77 55.88 -52.87
N ILE A 898 6.09 55.22 -51.77
CA ILE A 898 5.79 55.69 -50.42
C ILE A 898 7.05 55.54 -49.55
N TYR A 899 7.22 56.44 -48.59
CA TYR A 899 8.25 56.31 -47.55
C TYR A 899 7.68 56.71 -46.19
N ALA A 900 8.19 56.10 -45.13
CA ALA A 900 7.89 56.42 -43.74
C ALA A 900 8.87 57.48 -43.22
N SER A 901 8.43 58.34 -42.29
CA SER A 901 9.25 59.43 -41.74
C SER A 901 9.04 59.59 -40.25
N ASN A 902 10.11 59.90 -39.51
CA ASN A 902 10.07 60.25 -38.08
C ASN A 902 11.08 61.35 -37.72
N GLY A 903 11.25 61.60 -36.42
CA GLY A 903 12.22 62.54 -35.84
C GLY A 903 13.69 62.33 -36.23
N ALA A 904 14.08 61.16 -36.72
CA ALA A 904 15.44 60.82 -37.14
C ALA A 904 15.67 60.91 -38.66
N GLY A 905 14.62 60.94 -39.47
CA GLY A 905 14.71 61.06 -40.92
C GLY A 905 13.71 60.20 -41.69
N ASN A 906 13.92 60.10 -43.01
CA ASN A 906 13.08 59.30 -43.90
C ASN A 906 13.61 57.88 -44.02
N SER A 907 12.70 56.92 -44.13
CA SER A 907 13.02 55.57 -44.56
C SER A 907 13.56 55.55 -45.99
N LEU A 908 14.04 54.38 -46.43
CA LEU A 908 14.14 54.11 -47.87
C LEU A 908 12.73 54.14 -48.50
N MET A 909 12.69 54.28 -49.83
CA MET A 909 11.44 54.24 -50.59
C MET A 909 10.90 52.80 -50.67
N SER A 910 9.58 52.65 -50.72
CA SER A 910 8.91 51.40 -51.09
C SER A 910 9.27 50.93 -52.50
N ASN A 911 8.78 49.75 -52.89
CA ASN A 911 8.68 49.44 -54.31
C ASN A 911 7.86 50.51 -55.06
N ILE A 912 8.21 50.76 -56.32
CA ILE A 912 7.35 51.55 -57.20
C ILE A 912 6.27 50.62 -57.73
N ASP A 913 5.02 51.07 -57.69
CA ASP A 913 3.91 50.39 -58.36
C ASP A 913 3.07 51.35 -59.20
N SER A 914 2.30 50.83 -60.15
CA SER A 914 1.56 51.65 -61.11
C SER A 914 0.30 50.99 -61.63
N ASP A 915 -0.73 51.78 -61.85
CA ASP A 915 -1.93 51.34 -62.57
C ASP A 915 -2.46 52.46 -63.49
N SER A 916 -3.31 52.09 -64.45
CA SER A 916 -3.96 53.01 -65.38
C SER A 916 -5.43 53.20 -65.02
N THR A 917 -5.87 54.45 -64.93
CA THR A 917 -7.29 54.76 -64.80
C THR A 917 -8.07 54.17 -65.97
N SER A 918 -9.30 53.71 -65.72
CA SER A 918 -10.13 53.11 -66.78
C SER A 918 -10.51 54.14 -67.86
N PRO A 919 -10.78 53.72 -69.10
CA PRO A 919 -11.39 54.60 -70.10
C PRO A 919 -12.71 55.17 -69.58
N ALA A 920 -13.03 56.41 -69.95
CA ALA A 920 -14.34 56.98 -69.65
C ALA A 920 -15.43 56.23 -70.45
N SER A 921 -16.48 55.75 -69.79
CA SER A 921 -17.63 55.10 -70.43
C SER A 921 -18.41 56.08 -71.31
N ASP A 922 -18.87 55.62 -72.48
CA ASP A 922 -19.74 56.37 -73.39
C ASP A 922 -21.24 56.06 -73.19
N PHE A 923 -21.58 55.14 -72.28
CA PHE A 923 -22.95 54.80 -71.93
C PHE A 923 -23.63 55.90 -71.09
N ASN A 924 -24.51 56.69 -71.73
CA ASN A 924 -25.44 57.57 -71.03
C ASN A 924 -26.72 56.82 -70.66
N LEU A 925 -26.79 56.33 -69.43
CA LEU A 925 -27.99 55.74 -68.85
C LEU A 925 -28.74 56.77 -68.01
N SER A 926 -30.05 56.86 -68.19
CA SER A 926 -30.95 57.47 -67.22
C SER A 926 -32.01 56.45 -66.79
N ALA A 927 -32.36 56.50 -65.51
CA ALA A 927 -33.27 55.53 -64.91
C ALA A 927 -34.23 56.24 -63.96
N SER A 928 -35.51 55.86 -64.02
CA SER A 928 -36.55 56.39 -63.11
C SER A 928 -37.38 55.24 -62.54
N GLY A 929 -37.63 55.25 -61.23
CA GLY A 929 -38.39 54.20 -60.55
C GLY A 929 -39.84 54.61 -60.30
N TYR A 930 -40.80 53.74 -60.58
CA TYR A 930 -42.22 53.97 -60.27
C TYR A 930 -42.95 52.68 -59.83
N LYS A 931 -44.20 52.81 -59.37
CA LYS A 931 -45.01 51.69 -58.85
C LYS A 931 -46.27 51.47 -59.69
N TYR A 932 -46.46 50.24 -60.17
CA TYR A 932 -47.66 49.84 -60.91
C TYR A 932 -48.29 48.60 -60.29
N LYS A 933 -49.58 48.70 -59.90
CA LYS A 933 -50.37 47.62 -59.26
C LYS A 933 -49.66 46.93 -58.08
N GLY A 934 -48.88 47.69 -57.31
CA GLY A 934 -48.19 47.20 -56.11
C GLY A 934 -46.81 46.59 -56.35
N VAL A 935 -46.36 46.48 -57.60
CA VAL A 935 -45.02 46.00 -57.99
C VAL A 935 -44.20 47.19 -58.51
N LYS A 936 -42.89 47.18 -58.25
CA LYS A 936 -41.98 48.23 -58.69
C LYS A 936 -41.51 48.01 -60.13
N HIS A 937 -41.37 49.12 -60.83
CA HIS A 937 -40.91 49.19 -62.20
C HIS A 937 -39.75 50.21 -62.27
N ILE A 938 -38.74 49.90 -63.09
CA ILE A 938 -37.64 50.82 -63.38
C ILE A 938 -37.67 51.10 -64.88
N GLU A 939 -37.93 52.35 -65.21
CA GLU A 939 -37.92 52.88 -66.56
C GLU A 939 -36.48 53.25 -66.92
N LEU A 940 -35.90 52.54 -67.89
CA LEU A 940 -34.53 52.72 -68.35
C LEU A 940 -34.51 53.36 -69.73
N HIS A 941 -33.68 54.39 -69.87
CA HIS A 941 -33.42 55.09 -71.12
C HIS A 941 -31.92 55.15 -71.39
N TRP A 942 -31.50 54.73 -72.58
CA TRP A 942 -30.11 54.78 -73.01
C TRP A 942 -30.01 54.96 -74.52
N GLN A 943 -28.82 55.26 -75.03
CA GLN A 943 -28.57 55.45 -76.47
C GLN A 943 -27.55 54.43 -77.00
N GLN A 944 -27.44 54.35 -78.33
CA GLN A 944 -26.39 53.64 -79.10
C GLN A 944 -26.47 52.10 -79.18
N TYR A 945 -26.81 51.36 -78.12
CA TYR A 945 -26.70 49.89 -78.12
C TYR A 945 -28.07 49.17 -78.14
N GLN A 946 -28.27 48.27 -79.11
CA GLN A 946 -29.52 47.50 -79.31
C GLN A 946 -29.54 46.14 -78.62
N THR A 947 -28.37 45.71 -78.15
CA THR A 947 -28.14 44.41 -77.51
C THR A 947 -27.47 44.68 -76.18
N ILE A 948 -28.24 44.62 -75.09
CA ILE A 948 -27.80 45.05 -73.77
C ILE A 948 -28.11 44.01 -72.69
N ASP A 949 -27.33 44.06 -71.63
CA ASP A 949 -27.52 43.33 -70.39
C ASP A 949 -27.90 44.34 -69.29
N ILE A 950 -29.03 44.10 -68.62
CA ILE A 950 -29.49 44.90 -67.48
C ILE A 950 -29.11 44.17 -66.20
N VAL A 951 -28.31 44.85 -65.37
CA VAL A 951 -27.84 44.34 -64.08
C VAL A 951 -28.53 45.11 -62.97
N LEU A 952 -29.32 44.43 -62.15
CA LEU A 952 -30.00 44.97 -60.97
C LEU A 952 -29.36 44.38 -59.71
N ASP A 953 -28.93 45.24 -58.79
CA ASP A 953 -28.24 44.84 -57.54
C ASP A 953 -27.09 43.87 -57.81
N GLU A 954 -26.27 44.19 -58.81
CA GLU A 954 -25.13 43.39 -59.30
C GLU A 954 -25.49 42.02 -59.91
N VAL A 955 -26.77 41.70 -60.06
CA VAL A 955 -27.24 40.46 -60.68
C VAL A 955 -27.76 40.74 -62.09
N LEU A 956 -27.24 40.01 -63.08
CA LEU A 956 -27.79 40.04 -64.44
C LEU A 956 -29.26 39.62 -64.38
N THR A 957 -30.15 40.56 -64.67
CA THR A 957 -31.59 40.39 -64.50
C THR A 957 -32.27 40.15 -65.83
N GLU A 958 -31.84 40.84 -66.88
CA GLU A 958 -32.44 40.70 -68.20
C GLU A 958 -31.41 40.97 -69.30
N SER A 959 -31.46 40.18 -70.38
CA SER A 959 -30.66 40.39 -71.58
C SER A 959 -31.61 40.68 -72.73
N LEU A 960 -31.46 41.85 -73.34
CA LEU A 960 -32.31 42.31 -74.42
C LEU A 960 -31.55 42.28 -75.73
N THR A 961 -32.18 41.71 -76.76
CA THR A 961 -31.62 41.60 -78.11
C THR A 961 -32.62 42.08 -79.15
N GLY A 962 -32.17 42.90 -80.10
CA GLY A 962 -32.98 43.32 -81.25
C GLY A 962 -34.15 44.24 -80.90
N ILE A 963 -33.99 45.11 -79.90
CA ILE A 963 -35.02 46.07 -79.49
C ILE A 963 -35.33 46.99 -80.68
N SER A 964 -36.58 46.94 -81.17
CA SER A 964 -37.06 47.81 -82.26
C SER A 964 -38.16 48.75 -81.76
N GLY A 965 -37.84 50.03 -81.72
CA GLY A 965 -38.77 51.10 -81.39
C GLY A 965 -38.07 52.44 -81.59
N ALA A 966 -38.60 53.27 -82.49
CA ALA A 966 -38.12 54.62 -82.75
C ALA A 966 -39.32 55.55 -82.73
N GLU A 967 -39.31 56.57 -81.87
CA GLU A 967 -39.97 57.85 -82.12
C GLU A 967 -39.07 58.98 -81.62
N THR A 968 -38.20 59.42 -82.54
CA THR A 968 -37.24 60.54 -82.47
C THR A 968 -35.96 60.36 -81.62
N ALA A 969 -34.81 60.50 -82.27
CA ALA A 969 -33.45 60.69 -81.71
C ALA A 969 -32.59 59.48 -81.25
N GLY A 970 -32.98 58.22 -81.53
CA GLY A 970 -32.06 57.07 -81.34
C GLY A 970 -31.84 56.64 -79.88
N GLU A 971 -32.80 56.96 -79.03
CA GLU A 971 -32.89 56.54 -77.62
C GLU A 971 -33.75 55.28 -77.51
N TYR A 972 -33.24 54.28 -76.79
CA TYR A 972 -33.92 53.04 -76.46
C TYR A 972 -34.58 53.14 -75.09
N TYR A 973 -35.68 52.41 -74.95
CA TYR A 973 -36.53 52.41 -73.78
C TYR A 973 -36.81 50.99 -73.33
N PHE A 974 -36.71 50.74 -72.03
CA PHE A 974 -37.18 49.49 -71.43
C PHE A 974 -37.76 49.72 -70.03
N ASP A 975 -38.93 49.14 -69.81
CA ASP A 975 -39.60 49.17 -68.51
C ASP A 975 -39.37 47.83 -67.80
N LEU A 976 -38.41 47.80 -66.89
CA LEU A 976 -38.07 46.63 -66.11
C LEU A 976 -39.05 46.45 -64.96
N ASN A 977 -39.88 45.41 -65.04
CA ASN A 977 -40.67 44.94 -63.90
C ASN A 977 -39.75 44.17 -62.94
N THR A 978 -39.48 44.72 -61.76
CA THR A 978 -38.54 44.09 -60.82
C THR A 978 -39.16 42.93 -60.02
N GLY A 979 -40.48 42.79 -60.02
CA GLY A 979 -41.20 41.78 -59.21
C GLY A 979 -41.23 42.05 -57.69
N ILE A 980 -40.57 43.12 -57.22
CA ILE A 980 -40.36 43.42 -55.79
C ILE A 980 -41.51 44.28 -55.21
N LYS A 981 -41.93 43.99 -53.97
CA LYS A 981 -42.91 44.79 -53.17
C LYS A 981 -42.22 45.35 -51.91
N GLY A 982 -42.16 46.68 -51.69
CA GLY A 982 -41.52 47.28 -50.49
C GLY A 982 -40.93 48.68 -50.69
N GLY A 983 -40.12 49.20 -49.76
CA GLY A 983 -39.62 50.59 -49.72
C GLY A 983 -38.10 50.83 -49.88
N SER A 984 -37.33 49.85 -50.38
CA SER A 984 -35.87 49.93 -50.55
C SER A 984 -35.41 50.59 -51.87
N SER A 985 -34.20 51.17 -51.86
CA SER A 985 -33.45 51.64 -53.03
C SER A 985 -32.70 50.47 -53.68
N HIS A 986 -32.54 50.48 -55.00
CA HIS A 986 -31.88 49.41 -55.77
C HIS A 986 -30.84 50.00 -56.74
N SER A 987 -29.75 49.29 -57.02
CA SER A 987 -28.73 49.72 -57.97
C SER A 987 -28.99 49.12 -59.35
N VAL A 988 -28.88 49.92 -60.41
CA VAL A 988 -29.04 49.45 -61.78
C VAL A 988 -27.93 49.99 -62.66
N ARG A 989 -27.40 49.13 -63.53
CA ARG A 989 -26.52 49.53 -64.63
C ARG A 989 -26.86 48.74 -65.89
N VAL A 990 -26.51 49.31 -67.03
CA VAL A 990 -26.70 48.69 -68.34
C VAL A 990 -25.33 48.50 -68.98
N CYS A 991 -25.11 47.30 -69.51
CA CYS A 991 -23.89 46.94 -70.23
C CYS A 991 -24.20 46.55 -71.67
N GLU A 992 -23.29 46.80 -72.60
CA GLU A 992 -23.36 46.18 -73.93
C GLU A 992 -23.16 44.66 -73.75
N SER A 993 -24.14 43.87 -74.21
CA SER A 993 -24.20 42.44 -73.90
C SER A 993 -22.95 41.71 -74.41
N GLY A 994 -22.27 40.99 -73.51
CA GLY A 994 -21.03 40.27 -73.81
C GLY A 994 -19.74 41.11 -73.79
N THR A 995 -19.78 42.38 -73.36
CA THR A 995 -18.59 43.25 -73.21
C THR A 995 -18.43 43.77 -71.77
N SER A 996 -17.29 44.42 -71.49
CA SER A 996 -17.07 45.15 -70.22
C SER A 996 -17.47 46.62 -70.28
N ASN A 997 -18.08 47.09 -71.38
CA ASN A 997 -18.56 48.46 -71.50
C ASN A 997 -19.91 48.60 -70.82
N CYS A 998 -19.92 49.25 -69.66
CA CYS A 998 -21.11 49.47 -68.84
C CYS A 998 -21.28 50.96 -68.53
N SER A 999 -22.52 51.38 -68.31
CA SER A 999 -22.80 52.67 -67.68
C SER A 999 -22.26 52.73 -66.26
N ASP A 1000 -22.12 53.95 -65.72
CA ASP A 1000 -22.04 54.13 -64.26
C ASP A 1000 -23.23 53.47 -63.57
N THR A 1001 -23.02 53.00 -62.34
CA THR A 1001 -24.07 52.39 -61.52
C THR A 1001 -24.97 53.48 -60.95
N LEU A 1002 -26.28 53.41 -61.25
CA LEU A 1002 -27.28 54.34 -60.73
C LEU A 1002 -28.05 53.72 -59.57
N ASN A 1003 -28.10 54.42 -58.43
CA ASN A 1003 -28.91 54.02 -57.28
C ASN A 1003 -30.29 54.68 -57.34
N ILE A 1004 -31.34 53.88 -57.52
CA ILE A 1004 -32.71 54.35 -57.72
C ILE A 1004 -33.55 54.06 -56.47
N ALA A 1005 -33.92 55.13 -55.77
CA ALA A 1005 -34.94 55.10 -54.75
C ALA A 1005 -36.32 55.09 -55.40
N VAL A 1006 -37.14 54.07 -55.13
CA VAL A 1006 -38.49 54.00 -55.70
C VAL A 1006 -39.46 54.79 -54.81
N PHE A 1007 -39.88 55.96 -55.29
CA PHE A 1007 -40.85 56.84 -54.63
C PHE A 1007 -42.29 56.25 -54.70
N PRO A 1008 -43.19 56.58 -53.75
CA PRO A 1008 -44.47 55.89 -53.52
C PRO A 1008 -45.46 55.84 -54.69
#